data_AF-A0ABD7IN07-F1
#
_entry.id   AF-A0ABD7IN07-F1
#
_cell.length_a   1.000
_cell.length_b   1.000
_cell.length_c   1.000
_cell.angle_alpha   90.00
_cell.angle_beta   90.00
_cell.angle_gamma   90.00
#
_symmetry.space_group_name_H-M   'P 1'
#
loop_
_entity.id
_entity.type
_entity.pdbx_description
1 polymer ?
#
loop_
_entity_poly.entity_id
_entity_poly.type
_entity_poly.pdbx_seq_one_letter_code
_entity_poly.pdbx_strand_id
1 'polypeptide(L)'
;MAESNATQVILTDDGIKIINAQNTADNAASQAENADSAALIAQSTANAAKSAADSNYNYANSEIAVQSNATSKAQSTADNAFSQATTAIDNDKVTSQAVTDLKDGSKLTIADLENGLATKVANSDYASYKVQTASQIAQKVDNGAFSAYQTTTADLIAQKVATSDFSAYQATTAKEISSKVESSDFKTYQTQTTDMIASKVSTVDFNNLTISNRNLALGTATPITFPGKNIDNQAQVGYQFSSVIPLGTVVTVTFDVSSSTGVGEFVMQFYGSDSGSNWQTIAKDNLVNGTKHVSVTLTTTGTHLHAYPRINFATGNIAFSNFIISESSKEVNWTPAPEDQASQTQITQLSDDINLRVTKGDLIDEINLQAGNTLISSSGQLTLSGKNIYFDTVNPVIIPSANITGTLNGKTINASTINGSTINGTTFHGGDIINNTNNTANYYPMTITPDGAYKSTYFDSRVALRASVRSGAIIYDYRSMLPDGNGKYIYSSTTIHGQGITIDSGHTDTKDSTFNGYRTGGSYISLTPSAGLLLHGSDANINFGGHLKDNEFDEGMYMNPYGNIIGKSASDYWQISKQGTDNTGGGPTARFGIDTGGKGTINFYRPLFVDEIGGFTDSNGNALFIHGNDDGKSGSTGQMLFRKDGRSAQIVSASIYNRTYSGGSNVTVTSYGTLGRITSASKYKLDITKETSISPANKLLSIDMSSWIDKSSAEQLSDSKTNGTDLSEPEMNVFRHYGLIAEDLIKAGLDEFVIKGDNGQAEGIEYDRLWTVLIPKIRQLSNDQIQNKMTIAKLGSEIEELKQGR
;
A
#
# COMPACT_ATOMS: atom_id res chain seq x y z
N MET A 1 -70.17 71.91 -61.17
CA MET A 1 -70.00 71.50 -59.76
C MET A 1 -70.67 70.15 -59.62
N ALA A 2 -69.90 69.07 -59.62
CA ALA A 2 -70.39 67.71 -59.54
C ALA A 2 -69.58 67.01 -58.46
N GLU A 3 -70.19 66.81 -57.29
CA GLU A 3 -69.66 65.94 -56.25
C GLU A 3 -70.68 64.86 -55.93
N SER A 4 -70.16 63.65 -55.87
CA SER A 4 -70.85 62.37 -55.85
C SER A 4 -71.58 62.13 -54.54
N ASN A 5 -72.88 61.85 -54.62
CA ASN A 5 -73.62 61.27 -53.51
C ASN A 5 -73.15 59.83 -53.25
N ALA A 6 -72.77 59.58 -52.01
CA ALA A 6 -72.32 58.28 -51.52
C ALA A 6 -73.44 57.24 -51.60
N THR A 7 -73.16 56.12 -52.25
CA THR A 7 -74.00 54.93 -52.31
C THR A 7 -74.11 54.35 -50.89
N GLN A 8 -75.24 54.61 -50.24
CA GLN A 8 -75.60 54.03 -48.96
C GLN A 8 -75.85 52.53 -49.17
N VAL A 9 -74.91 51.68 -48.74
CA VAL A 9 -75.06 50.21 -48.77
C VAL A 9 -76.11 49.85 -47.72
N ILE A 10 -77.35 49.68 -48.16
CA ILE A 10 -78.41 49.11 -47.33
C ILE A 10 -78.08 47.61 -47.20
N LEU A 11 -77.45 47.24 -46.08
CA LEU A 11 -77.33 45.84 -45.70
C LEU A 11 -78.75 45.31 -45.47
N THR A 12 -79.15 44.28 -46.20
CA THR A 12 -80.41 43.57 -45.95
C THR A 12 -80.35 42.95 -44.54
N ASP A 13 -81.51 42.73 -43.92
CA ASP A 13 -81.58 42.05 -42.60
C ASP A 13 -80.77 40.74 -42.58
N ASP A 14 -80.68 40.05 -43.72
CA ASP A 14 -79.89 38.84 -43.88
C ASP A 14 -78.38 39.11 -43.86
N GLY A 15 -77.90 40.22 -44.44
CA GLY A 15 -76.49 40.62 -44.39
C GLY A 15 -76.03 40.99 -42.97
N ILE A 16 -76.87 41.65 -42.17
CA ILE A 16 -76.58 41.95 -40.76
C ILE A 16 -76.56 40.67 -39.93
N LYS A 17 -77.47 39.72 -40.18
CA LYS A 17 -77.48 38.40 -39.51
C LYS A 17 -76.21 37.59 -39.81
N ILE A 18 -75.73 37.61 -41.06
CA ILE A 18 -74.50 36.90 -41.45
C ILE A 18 -73.27 37.47 -40.76
N ILE A 19 -73.13 38.81 -40.71
CA ILE A 19 -72.00 39.46 -40.02
C ILE A 19 -72.04 39.17 -38.53
N ASN A 20 -73.23 39.21 -37.91
CA ASN A 20 -73.37 38.86 -36.49
C ASN A 20 -73.03 37.39 -36.23
N ALA A 21 -73.47 36.46 -37.09
CA ALA A 21 -73.12 35.05 -36.98
C ALA A 21 -71.62 34.80 -37.12
N GLN A 22 -70.96 35.48 -38.07
CA GLN A 22 -69.50 35.39 -38.25
C GLN A 22 -68.75 35.96 -37.04
N ASN A 23 -69.15 37.13 -36.52
CA ASN A 23 -68.55 37.71 -35.32
C ASN A 23 -68.75 36.81 -34.09
N THR A 24 -69.89 36.13 -33.97
CA THR A 24 -70.11 35.13 -32.92
C THR A 24 -69.21 33.91 -33.10
N ALA A 25 -69.04 33.42 -34.34
CA ALA A 25 -68.15 32.31 -34.65
C ALA A 25 -66.67 32.65 -34.37
N ASP A 26 -66.20 33.83 -34.75
CA ASP A 26 -64.81 34.27 -34.56
C ASP A 26 -64.50 34.49 -33.07
N ASN A 27 -65.46 35.02 -32.30
CA ASN A 27 -65.34 35.11 -30.84
C ASN A 27 -65.34 33.72 -30.18
N ALA A 28 -66.16 32.79 -30.64
CA ALA A 28 -66.18 31.42 -30.15
C ALA A 28 -64.86 30.69 -30.46
N ALA A 29 -64.29 30.90 -31.66
CA ALA A 29 -62.99 30.35 -32.05
C ALA A 29 -61.87 30.92 -31.18
N SER A 30 -61.85 32.23 -30.94
CA SER A 30 -60.86 32.88 -30.08
C SER A 30 -60.97 32.41 -28.62
N GLN A 31 -62.18 32.20 -28.11
CA GLN A 31 -62.37 31.63 -26.76
C GLN A 31 -61.95 30.15 -26.69
N ALA A 32 -62.17 29.37 -27.75
CA ALA A 32 -61.69 28.00 -27.83
C ALA A 32 -60.15 27.92 -27.83
N GLU A 33 -59.46 28.80 -28.56
CA GLU A 33 -57.99 28.88 -28.54
C GLU A 33 -57.45 29.29 -27.16
N ASN A 34 -58.11 30.23 -26.48
CA ASN A 34 -57.74 30.62 -25.12
C ASN A 34 -57.98 29.49 -24.11
N ALA A 35 -59.07 28.74 -24.25
CA ALA A 35 -59.36 27.58 -23.43
C ALA A 35 -58.33 26.45 -23.65
N ASP A 36 -57.94 26.20 -24.90
CA ASP A 36 -56.91 25.21 -25.24
C ASP A 36 -55.55 25.63 -24.69
N SER A 37 -55.20 26.91 -24.83
CA SER A 37 -53.99 27.48 -24.22
C SER A 37 -53.98 27.35 -22.70
N ALA A 38 -55.11 27.61 -22.04
CA ALA A 38 -55.23 27.45 -20.59
C ALA A 38 -55.14 25.96 -20.16
N ALA A 39 -55.73 25.05 -20.94
CA ALA A 39 -55.62 23.62 -20.72
C ALA A 39 -54.18 23.11 -20.89
N LEU A 40 -53.45 23.59 -21.90
CA LEU A 40 -52.04 23.30 -22.11
C LEU A 40 -51.16 23.84 -20.97
N ILE A 41 -51.44 25.04 -20.48
CA ILE A 41 -50.73 25.62 -19.32
C ILE A 41 -51.03 24.81 -18.04
N ALA A 42 -52.28 24.40 -17.83
CA ALA A 42 -52.67 23.56 -16.70
C ALA A 42 -51.99 22.19 -16.76
N GLN A 43 -51.95 21.56 -17.95
CA GLN A 43 -51.25 20.30 -18.19
C GLN A 43 -49.74 20.44 -17.97
N SER A 44 -49.13 21.53 -18.47
CA SER A 44 -47.72 21.84 -18.26
C SER A 44 -47.40 22.03 -16.78
N THR A 45 -48.24 22.78 -16.05
CA THR A 45 -48.08 23.00 -14.61
C THR A 45 -48.25 21.70 -13.82
N ALA A 46 -49.21 20.86 -14.19
CA ALA A 46 -49.40 19.54 -13.59
C ALA A 46 -48.20 18.61 -13.85
N ASN A 47 -47.65 18.64 -15.07
CA ASN A 47 -46.46 17.87 -15.43
C ASN A 47 -45.22 18.37 -14.66
N ALA A 48 -45.08 19.69 -14.47
CA ALA A 48 -44.01 20.27 -13.66
C ALA A 48 -44.14 19.87 -12.18
N ALA A 49 -45.35 19.92 -11.63
CA ALA A 49 -45.63 19.47 -10.27
C ALA A 49 -45.35 17.98 -10.07
N LYS A 50 -45.74 17.13 -11.04
CA LYS A 50 -45.40 15.71 -11.05
C LYS A 50 -43.89 15.49 -11.12
N SER A 51 -43.19 16.20 -11.99
CA SER A 51 -41.74 16.09 -12.13
C SER A 51 -41.00 16.49 -10.85
N ALA A 52 -41.47 17.55 -10.18
CA ALA A 52 -40.95 17.96 -8.88
C ALA A 52 -41.22 16.92 -7.79
N ALA A 53 -42.41 16.31 -7.78
CA ALA A 53 -42.76 15.23 -6.86
C ALA A 53 -41.91 13.97 -7.10
N ASP A 54 -41.72 13.57 -8.37
CA ASP A 54 -40.86 12.45 -8.76
C ASP A 54 -39.40 12.72 -8.38
N SER A 55 -38.92 13.96 -8.57
CA SER A 55 -37.57 14.37 -8.16
C SER A 55 -37.39 14.28 -6.64
N ASN A 56 -38.36 14.74 -5.85
CA ASN A 56 -38.32 14.65 -4.39
C ASN A 56 -38.40 13.19 -3.93
N TYR A 57 -39.21 12.36 -4.58
CA TYR A 57 -39.28 10.92 -4.30
C TYR A 57 -37.94 10.23 -4.61
N ASN A 58 -37.33 10.52 -5.75
CA ASN A 58 -36.03 9.98 -6.13
C ASN A 58 -34.93 10.43 -5.16
N TYR A 59 -34.94 11.70 -4.73
CA TYR A 59 -34.02 12.21 -3.74
C TYR A 59 -34.20 11.52 -2.38
N ALA A 60 -35.43 11.34 -1.91
CA ALA A 60 -35.71 10.61 -0.69
C ALA A 60 -35.23 9.14 -0.78
N ASN A 61 -35.47 8.47 -1.92
CA ASN A 61 -34.97 7.12 -2.15
C ASN A 61 -33.44 7.05 -2.20
N SER A 62 -32.76 8.04 -2.79
CA SER A 62 -31.30 8.08 -2.79
C SER A 62 -30.73 8.27 -1.39
N GLU A 63 -31.34 9.14 -0.58
CA GLU A 63 -30.91 9.35 0.82
C GLU A 63 -31.13 8.09 1.67
N ILE A 64 -32.24 7.37 1.45
CA ILE A 64 -32.51 6.07 2.10
C ILE A 64 -31.46 5.04 1.68
N ALA A 65 -31.10 4.98 0.40
CA ALA A 65 -30.06 4.06 -0.10
C ALA A 65 -28.67 4.39 0.47
N VAL A 66 -28.31 5.67 0.58
CA VAL A 66 -27.07 6.13 1.23
C VAL A 66 -27.03 5.68 2.69
N GLN A 67 -28.13 5.89 3.43
CA GLN A 67 -28.21 5.49 4.83
C GLN A 67 -28.16 3.97 5.02
N SER A 68 -28.80 3.21 4.12
CA SER A 68 -28.75 1.74 4.09
C SER A 68 -27.33 1.21 3.82
N ASN A 69 -26.61 1.83 2.89
CA ASN A 69 -25.21 1.52 2.62
C ASN A 69 -24.30 1.86 3.81
N ALA A 70 -24.52 2.99 4.48
CA ALA A 70 -23.79 3.37 5.70
C ALA A 70 -24.02 2.34 6.83
N THR A 71 -25.26 1.87 6.98
CA THR A 71 -25.62 0.83 7.97
C THR A 71 -24.94 -0.50 7.64
N SER A 72 -24.95 -0.91 6.37
CA SER A 72 -24.28 -2.14 5.92
C SER A 72 -22.77 -2.07 6.12
N LYS A 73 -22.16 -0.90 5.88
CA LYS A 73 -20.73 -0.66 6.13
C LYS A 73 -20.39 -0.74 7.62
N ALA A 74 -21.21 -0.14 8.46
CA ALA A 74 -21.06 -0.22 9.92
C ALA A 74 -21.18 -1.67 10.40
N GLN A 75 -22.16 -2.43 9.91
CA GLN A 75 -22.32 -3.86 10.21
C GLN A 75 -21.08 -4.66 9.78
N SER A 76 -20.61 -4.49 8.54
CA SER A 76 -19.41 -5.20 8.06
C SER A 76 -18.15 -4.89 8.87
N THR A 77 -18.03 -3.66 9.38
CA THR A 77 -16.90 -3.24 10.22
C THR A 77 -17.00 -3.87 11.61
N ALA A 78 -18.22 -3.93 12.17
CA ALA A 78 -18.49 -4.62 13.43
C ALA A 78 -18.24 -6.14 13.31
N ASP A 79 -18.70 -6.78 12.24
CA ASP A 79 -18.47 -8.20 11.96
C ASP A 79 -16.98 -8.51 11.79
N ASN A 80 -16.24 -7.63 11.11
CA ASN A 80 -14.80 -7.76 10.95
C ASN A 80 -14.06 -7.60 12.29
N ALA A 81 -14.43 -6.61 13.10
CA ALA A 81 -13.86 -6.42 14.44
C ALA A 81 -14.17 -7.61 15.36
N PHE A 82 -15.39 -8.17 15.29
CA PHE A 82 -15.76 -9.37 16.01
C PHE A 82 -14.94 -10.58 15.56
N SER A 83 -14.80 -10.79 14.26
CA SER A 83 -13.97 -11.87 13.70
C SER A 83 -12.50 -11.75 14.09
N GLN A 84 -11.93 -10.54 14.09
CA GLN A 84 -10.58 -10.29 14.57
C GLN A 84 -10.44 -10.57 16.06
N ALA A 85 -11.42 -10.17 16.88
CA ALA A 85 -11.44 -10.46 18.31
C ALA A 85 -11.56 -11.97 18.60
N THR A 86 -12.41 -12.68 17.86
CA THR A 86 -12.51 -14.15 17.94
C THR A 86 -11.19 -14.81 17.53
N THR A 87 -10.57 -14.37 16.44
CA THR A 87 -9.27 -14.89 15.99
C THR A 87 -8.17 -14.62 17.02
N ALA A 88 -8.15 -13.45 17.65
CA ALA A 88 -7.20 -13.13 18.72
C ALA A 88 -7.42 -14.01 19.95
N ILE A 89 -8.67 -14.28 20.34
CA ILE A 89 -9.01 -15.17 21.46
C ILE A 89 -8.66 -16.63 21.14
N ASP A 90 -8.90 -17.09 19.91
CA ASP A 90 -8.57 -18.45 19.46
C ASP A 90 -7.04 -18.63 19.36
N ASN A 91 -6.32 -17.60 18.90
CA ASN A 91 -4.85 -17.60 18.88
C ASN A 91 -4.24 -17.54 20.29
N ASP A 92 -4.93 -16.96 21.28
CA ASP A 92 -4.47 -16.90 22.68
C ASP A 92 -5.00 -18.06 23.55
N LYS A 93 -5.73 -19.01 22.94
CA LYS A 93 -6.09 -20.32 23.49
C LYS A 93 -5.44 -21.43 22.67
N VAL A 94 -4.12 -21.60 22.84
CA VAL A 94 -3.40 -22.86 23.12
C VAL A 94 -1.91 -22.62 22.83
N THR A 95 -1.13 -22.57 23.91
CA THR A 95 0.34 -22.66 23.97
C THR A 95 1.13 -21.61 23.16
N SER A 96 1.37 -20.45 23.78
CA SER A 96 2.49 -19.60 23.38
C SER A 96 3.80 -20.38 23.53
N GLN A 97 4.61 -20.40 22.47
CA GLN A 97 5.93 -21.04 22.37
C GLN A 97 6.83 -20.78 23.60
N ALA A 98 6.64 -19.65 24.29
CA ALA A 98 7.30 -19.32 25.55
C ALA A 98 7.03 -20.31 26.71
N VAL A 99 5.87 -21.01 26.72
CA VAL A 99 5.55 -22.06 27.71
C VAL A 99 6.23 -23.38 27.34
N THR A 100 6.48 -23.64 26.06
CA THR A 100 7.23 -24.81 25.59
C THR A 100 8.74 -24.62 25.81
N ASP A 101 9.24 -23.39 25.64
CA ASP A 101 10.65 -23.04 25.84
C ASP A 101 11.06 -23.02 27.34
N LEU A 102 10.10 -22.95 28.27
CA LEU A 102 10.32 -23.07 29.72
C LEU A 102 10.56 -24.52 30.19
N LYS A 103 10.29 -25.54 29.36
CA LYS A 103 10.47 -26.96 29.74
C LYS A 103 11.92 -27.41 29.80
N ASP A 104 12.84 -26.71 29.14
CA ASP A 104 14.21 -27.23 28.96
C ASP A 104 15.25 -26.65 29.92
N GLY A 105 14.86 -25.82 30.92
CA GLY A 105 15.85 -25.04 31.68
C GLY A 105 15.69 -24.86 33.19
N SER A 106 14.63 -25.31 33.88
CA SER A 106 14.44 -24.93 35.29
C SER A 106 14.07 -26.08 36.23
N LYS A 107 14.76 -26.14 37.38
CA LYS A 107 14.72 -27.23 38.39
C LYS A 107 13.55 -27.14 39.38
N LEU A 108 12.37 -26.65 38.97
CA LEU A 108 11.17 -26.59 39.82
C LEU A 108 10.16 -27.66 39.40
N THR A 109 9.56 -28.33 40.38
CA THR A 109 8.68 -29.48 40.11
C THR A 109 7.32 -29.04 39.55
N ILE A 110 6.69 -29.89 38.74
CA ILE A 110 5.34 -29.66 38.16
C ILE A 110 4.32 -29.33 39.27
N ALA A 111 4.46 -29.92 40.46
CA ALA A 111 3.58 -29.68 41.61
C ALA A 111 3.72 -28.25 42.17
N ASP A 112 4.92 -27.66 42.18
CA ASP A 112 5.15 -26.28 42.64
C ASP A 112 4.57 -25.25 41.64
N LEU A 113 4.61 -25.58 40.35
CA LEU A 113 4.01 -24.77 39.28
C LEU A 113 2.48 -24.84 39.29
N GLU A 114 1.89 -26.02 39.46
CA GLU A 114 0.44 -26.17 39.59
C GLU A 114 -0.10 -25.44 40.83
N ASN A 115 0.60 -25.54 41.96
CA ASN A 115 0.19 -24.87 43.20
C ASN A 115 0.38 -23.34 43.13
N GLY A 116 1.45 -22.86 42.47
CA GLY A 116 1.67 -21.44 42.22
C GLY A 116 0.67 -20.81 41.24
N LEU A 117 0.28 -21.55 40.20
CA LEU A 117 -0.72 -21.11 39.21
C LEU A 117 -2.13 -21.13 39.81
N ALA A 118 -2.47 -22.16 40.59
CA ALA A 118 -3.74 -22.24 41.31
C ALA A 118 -3.89 -21.09 42.34
N THR A 119 -2.81 -20.73 43.04
CA THR A 119 -2.81 -19.63 44.01
C THR A 119 -2.94 -18.25 43.34
N LYS A 120 -2.33 -18.05 42.15
CA LYS A 120 -2.46 -16.79 41.38
C LYS A 120 -3.81 -16.63 40.68
N VAL A 121 -4.42 -17.72 40.20
CA VAL A 121 -5.74 -17.70 39.54
C VAL A 121 -6.89 -17.66 40.56
N ALA A 122 -6.68 -18.17 41.79
CA ALA A 122 -7.63 -18.09 42.89
C ALA A 122 -7.58 -16.77 43.70
N ASN A 123 -6.62 -15.88 43.41
CA ASN A 123 -6.55 -14.55 44.03
C ASN A 123 -7.86 -13.78 43.72
N SER A 124 -8.50 -13.26 44.77
CA SER A 124 -9.67 -12.38 44.69
C SER A 124 -9.52 -11.22 43.70
N ASP A 125 -8.29 -10.77 43.44
CA ASP A 125 -7.98 -9.72 42.47
C ASP A 125 -8.28 -10.16 41.03
N TYR A 126 -7.98 -11.41 40.66
CA TYR A 126 -8.26 -11.93 39.31
C TYR A 126 -9.77 -12.18 39.11
N ALA A 127 -10.46 -12.69 40.13
CA ALA A 127 -11.92 -12.80 40.12
C ALA A 127 -12.59 -11.42 40.01
N SER A 128 -12.07 -10.42 40.73
CA SER A 128 -12.51 -9.03 40.65
C SER A 128 -12.24 -8.43 39.27
N TYR A 129 -11.07 -8.66 38.67
CA TYR A 129 -10.78 -8.26 37.29
C TYR A 129 -11.72 -8.91 36.28
N LYS A 130 -12.11 -10.19 36.47
CA LYS A 130 -13.05 -10.88 35.59
C LYS A 130 -14.46 -10.30 35.69
N VAL A 131 -14.92 -9.98 36.91
CA VAL A 131 -16.22 -9.32 37.16
C VAL A 131 -16.21 -7.88 36.67
N GLN A 132 -15.13 -7.13 36.89
CA GLN A 132 -14.97 -5.76 36.40
C GLN A 132 -14.89 -5.72 34.88
N THR A 133 -14.16 -6.64 34.24
CA THR A 133 -14.06 -6.73 32.78
C THR A 133 -15.40 -7.17 32.19
N ALA A 134 -16.09 -8.15 32.78
CA ALA A 134 -17.43 -8.54 32.35
C ALA A 134 -18.46 -7.40 32.53
N SER A 135 -18.36 -6.62 33.61
CA SER A 135 -19.22 -5.46 33.88
C SER A 135 -18.90 -4.27 32.97
N GLN A 136 -17.63 -4.04 32.63
CA GLN A 136 -17.20 -3.03 31.65
C GLN A 136 -17.57 -3.43 30.22
N ILE A 137 -17.48 -4.72 29.87
CA ILE A 137 -17.98 -5.24 28.60
C ILE A 137 -19.51 -5.11 28.56
N ALA A 138 -20.22 -5.50 29.62
CA ALA A 138 -21.67 -5.33 29.71
C ALA A 138 -22.07 -3.84 29.62
N GLN A 139 -21.35 -2.90 30.24
CA GLN A 139 -21.59 -1.45 30.10
C GLN A 139 -21.24 -0.90 28.70
N LYS A 140 -20.27 -1.49 27.99
CA LYS A 140 -19.93 -1.08 26.62
C LYS A 140 -20.82 -1.72 25.56
N VAL A 141 -21.43 -2.87 25.86
CA VAL A 141 -22.33 -3.63 24.99
C VAL A 141 -23.80 -3.29 25.25
N ASP A 142 -24.15 -2.83 26.45
CA ASP A 142 -25.48 -2.28 26.78
C ASP A 142 -25.59 -0.86 26.23
N ASN A 143 -25.69 -0.79 24.91
CA ASN A 143 -26.61 0.00 24.07
C ASN A 143 -27.05 1.40 24.51
N GLY A 144 -26.47 2.07 25.50
CA GLY A 144 -26.90 3.40 25.93
C GLY A 144 -26.75 4.43 24.81
N ALA A 145 -25.67 4.34 24.03
CA ALA A 145 -25.41 5.21 22.89
C ALA A 145 -26.30 4.88 21.67
N PHE A 146 -26.59 3.61 21.41
CA PHE A 146 -27.42 3.19 20.27
C PHE A 146 -28.92 3.25 20.57
N SER A 147 -29.35 2.97 21.81
CA SER A 147 -30.70 3.27 22.29
C SER A 147 -30.93 4.78 22.32
N ALA A 148 -29.95 5.60 22.75
CA ALA A 148 -30.05 7.05 22.61
C ALA A 148 -30.08 7.50 21.14
N TYR A 149 -29.32 6.86 20.25
CA TYR A 149 -29.39 7.12 18.80
C TYR A 149 -30.74 6.68 18.20
N GLN A 150 -31.30 5.54 18.61
CA GLN A 150 -32.63 5.07 18.19
C GLN A 150 -33.71 6.02 18.70
N THR A 151 -33.66 6.45 19.96
CA THR A 151 -34.62 7.41 20.52
C THR A 151 -34.46 8.78 19.84
N THR A 152 -33.23 9.28 19.66
CA THR A 152 -33.00 10.57 18.96
C THR A 152 -33.41 10.49 17.49
N THR A 153 -33.18 9.35 16.81
CA THR A 153 -33.60 9.15 15.42
C THR A 153 -35.12 8.97 15.33
N ALA A 154 -35.74 8.25 16.26
CA ALA A 154 -37.19 8.12 16.36
C ALA A 154 -37.86 9.46 16.68
N ASP A 155 -37.25 10.28 17.54
CA ASP A 155 -37.70 11.63 17.89
C ASP A 155 -37.49 12.59 16.71
N LEU A 156 -36.38 12.50 15.96
CA LEU A 156 -36.15 13.28 14.74
C LEU A 156 -37.10 12.87 13.60
N ILE A 157 -37.39 11.57 13.46
CA ILE A 157 -38.39 11.07 12.53
C ILE A 157 -39.78 11.54 12.98
N ALA A 158 -40.14 11.42 14.26
CA ALA A 158 -41.41 11.90 14.79
C ALA A 158 -41.53 13.43 14.65
N GLN A 159 -40.45 14.18 14.84
CA GLN A 159 -40.42 15.64 14.67
C GLN A 159 -40.51 16.05 13.19
N LYS A 160 -39.93 15.29 12.24
CA LYS A 160 -40.08 15.51 10.79
C LYS A 160 -41.45 15.09 10.25
N VAL A 161 -42.03 14.03 10.79
CA VAL A 161 -43.34 13.46 10.37
C VAL A 161 -44.51 14.20 11.04
N ALA A 162 -44.31 14.76 12.24
CA ALA A 162 -45.33 15.49 13.01
C ALA A 162 -45.06 17.01 13.08
N THR A 163 -44.44 17.60 12.05
CA THR A 163 -44.46 19.06 11.95
C THR A 163 -45.89 19.51 11.66
N SER A 164 -46.34 20.54 12.37
CA SER A 164 -47.46 21.38 11.97
C SER A 164 -47.40 21.75 10.48
N ASP A 165 -46.21 21.73 9.88
CA ASP A 165 -45.92 22.08 8.50
C ASP A 165 -46.42 21.05 7.50
N PHE A 166 -46.35 19.73 7.75
CA PHE A 166 -46.93 18.73 6.82
C PHE A 166 -48.46 18.73 6.88
N SER A 167 -49.03 18.80 8.09
CA SER A 167 -50.47 18.96 8.27
C SER A 167 -50.97 20.31 7.71
N ALA A 168 -50.17 21.37 7.80
CA ALA A 168 -50.46 22.67 7.18
C ALA A 168 -50.29 22.63 5.65
N TYR A 169 -49.34 21.86 5.11
CA TYR A 169 -49.18 21.68 3.66
C TYR A 169 -50.33 20.86 3.10
N GLN A 170 -50.76 19.80 3.79
CA GLN A 170 -51.94 19.01 3.42
C GLN A 170 -53.22 19.85 3.51
N ALA A 171 -53.38 20.66 4.55
CA ALA A 171 -54.52 21.57 4.70
C ALA A 171 -54.50 22.72 3.67
N THR A 172 -53.32 23.29 3.36
CA THR A 172 -53.15 24.34 2.35
C THR A 172 -53.42 23.80 0.95
N THR A 173 -52.87 22.62 0.63
CA THR A 173 -53.10 21.94 -0.65
C THR A 173 -54.56 21.56 -0.82
N ALA A 174 -55.21 21.01 0.23
CA ALA A 174 -56.64 20.71 0.19
C ALA A 174 -57.50 21.99 0.03
N LYS A 175 -57.10 23.11 0.63
CA LYS A 175 -57.78 24.41 0.51
C LYS A 175 -57.58 25.06 -0.86
N GLU A 176 -56.39 24.96 -1.45
CA GLU A 176 -56.11 25.45 -2.80
C GLU A 176 -56.78 24.60 -3.88
N ILE A 177 -56.82 23.28 -3.71
CA ILE A 177 -57.61 22.41 -4.58
C ILE A 177 -59.08 22.80 -4.47
N SER A 178 -59.65 22.84 -3.26
CA SER A 178 -61.06 23.20 -3.02
C SER A 178 -61.41 24.59 -3.58
N SER A 179 -60.53 25.59 -3.44
CA SER A 179 -60.76 26.93 -4.01
C SER A 179 -60.72 26.96 -5.54
N LYS A 180 -59.92 26.09 -6.18
CA LYS A 180 -59.90 25.96 -7.64
C LYS A 180 -61.13 25.21 -8.17
N VAL A 181 -61.60 24.15 -7.50
CA VAL A 181 -62.82 23.41 -7.94
C VAL A 181 -64.11 24.18 -7.64
N GLU A 182 -64.14 25.03 -6.62
CA GLU A 182 -65.31 25.89 -6.30
C GLU A 182 -65.26 27.26 -6.97
N SER A 183 -64.19 27.57 -7.72
CA SER A 183 -64.05 28.85 -8.42
C SER A 183 -65.20 29.04 -9.43
N SER A 184 -65.69 30.28 -9.51
CA SER A 184 -66.69 30.67 -10.51
C SER A 184 -66.26 30.29 -11.93
N ASP A 185 -64.97 30.32 -12.19
CA ASP A 185 -64.39 30.05 -13.50
C ASP A 185 -64.49 28.55 -13.83
N PHE A 186 -64.19 27.65 -12.88
CA PHE A 186 -64.35 26.20 -13.10
C PHE A 186 -65.82 25.78 -13.23
N LYS A 187 -66.72 26.37 -12.44
CA LYS A 187 -68.18 26.18 -12.61
C LYS A 187 -68.67 26.71 -13.94
N THR A 188 -68.14 27.85 -14.40
CA THR A 188 -68.45 28.42 -15.72
C THR A 188 -67.96 27.52 -16.84
N TYR A 189 -66.74 26.98 -16.74
CA TYR A 189 -66.23 25.97 -17.68
C TYR A 189 -67.10 24.71 -17.71
N GLN A 190 -67.58 24.23 -16.56
CA GLN A 190 -68.46 23.06 -16.50
C GLN A 190 -69.81 23.33 -17.17
N THR A 191 -70.42 24.50 -16.93
CA THR A 191 -71.66 24.94 -17.58
C THR A 191 -71.46 25.15 -19.08
N GLN A 192 -70.43 25.89 -19.49
CA GLN A 192 -70.12 26.16 -20.90
C GLN A 192 -69.82 24.88 -21.68
N THR A 193 -69.11 23.92 -21.08
CA THR A 193 -68.85 22.62 -21.73
C THR A 193 -70.13 21.81 -21.87
N THR A 194 -71.02 21.85 -20.87
CA THR A 194 -72.33 21.18 -20.91
C THR A 194 -73.23 21.82 -21.99
N ASP A 195 -73.25 23.14 -22.10
CA ASP A 195 -74.03 23.89 -23.09
C ASP A 195 -73.47 23.71 -24.52
N MET A 196 -72.15 23.58 -24.68
CA MET A 196 -71.49 23.37 -25.97
C MET A 196 -71.66 21.93 -26.48
N ILE A 197 -71.74 20.95 -25.58
CA ILE A 197 -72.12 19.58 -25.92
C ILE A 197 -73.61 19.53 -26.28
N ALA A 198 -74.48 20.24 -25.53
CA ALA A 198 -75.90 20.35 -25.87
C ALA A 198 -76.14 21.05 -27.22
N SER A 199 -75.32 22.05 -27.58
CA SER A 199 -75.42 22.73 -28.88
C SER A 199 -74.90 21.88 -30.05
N LYS A 200 -73.85 21.07 -29.85
CA LYS A 200 -73.33 20.17 -30.90
C LYS A 200 -74.12 18.87 -31.08
N VAL A 201 -74.94 18.46 -30.11
CA VAL A 201 -75.81 17.26 -30.18
C VAL A 201 -77.26 17.63 -30.51
N SER A 202 -77.61 18.91 -30.52
CA SER A 202 -78.93 19.39 -30.94
C SER A 202 -79.11 19.17 -32.45
N THR A 203 -79.96 18.22 -32.80
CA THR A 203 -80.46 17.89 -34.16
C THR A 203 -81.17 19.06 -34.86
N VAL A 204 -81.19 20.25 -34.26
CA VAL A 204 -81.96 21.41 -34.70
C VAL A 204 -81.27 22.13 -35.86
N ASP A 205 -79.94 22.10 -35.98
CA ASP A 205 -79.22 22.74 -37.10
C ASP A 205 -79.21 21.87 -38.38
N PHE A 206 -79.31 20.54 -38.26
CA PHE A 206 -79.39 19.66 -39.43
C PHE A 206 -80.80 19.58 -40.04
N ASN A 207 -81.84 19.78 -39.21
CA ASN A 207 -83.24 19.76 -39.66
C ASN A 207 -83.68 21.07 -40.35
N ASN A 208 -82.90 22.15 -40.22
CA ASN A 208 -83.22 23.46 -40.81
C ASN A 208 -82.56 23.72 -42.18
N LEU A 209 -81.79 22.78 -42.73
CA LEU A 209 -81.42 22.85 -44.14
C LEU A 209 -82.62 22.43 -45.00
N THR A 210 -83.30 23.40 -45.60
CA THR A 210 -84.34 23.16 -46.61
C THR A 210 -83.70 22.54 -47.87
N ILE A 211 -83.52 21.22 -47.90
CA ILE A 211 -82.99 20.50 -49.06
C ILE A 211 -84.16 20.23 -50.00
N SER A 212 -84.44 21.18 -50.90
CA SER A 212 -85.61 21.22 -51.81
C SER A 212 -85.79 20.00 -52.75
N ASN A 213 -84.84 19.07 -52.83
CA ASN A 213 -84.85 17.93 -53.77
C ASN A 213 -84.78 16.54 -53.12
N ARG A 214 -85.00 16.43 -51.80
CA ARG A 214 -85.02 15.12 -51.11
C ARG A 214 -86.39 14.46 -51.20
N ASN A 215 -86.43 13.13 -51.14
CA ASN A 215 -87.68 12.41 -50.90
C ASN A 215 -88.12 12.61 -49.45
N LEU A 216 -89.27 13.22 -49.24
CA LEU A 216 -89.88 13.40 -47.93
C LEU A 216 -90.75 12.21 -47.52
N ALA A 217 -90.96 11.22 -48.39
CA ALA A 217 -91.69 10.01 -48.04
C ALA A 217 -90.74 8.89 -47.58
N LEU A 218 -91.05 8.32 -46.42
CA LEU A 218 -90.32 7.22 -45.79
C LEU A 218 -90.74 5.87 -46.40
N GLY A 219 -89.80 4.93 -46.47
CA GLY A 219 -90.11 3.54 -46.87
C GLY A 219 -90.50 3.36 -48.35
N THR A 220 -90.22 4.36 -49.20
CA THR A 220 -90.60 4.37 -50.62
C THR A 220 -89.84 3.35 -51.48
N ALA A 221 -88.80 2.71 -50.92
CA ALA A 221 -88.12 1.56 -51.54
C ALA A 221 -89.03 0.32 -51.65
N THR A 222 -90.14 0.26 -50.90
CA THR A 222 -91.14 -0.81 -51.00
C THR A 222 -92.42 -0.30 -51.68
N PRO A 223 -92.86 -0.89 -52.80
CA PRO A 223 -94.14 -0.54 -53.45
C PRO A 223 -95.37 -0.86 -52.61
N ILE A 224 -96.42 -0.05 -52.70
CA ILE A 224 -97.73 -0.35 -52.13
C ILE A 224 -98.54 -1.14 -53.16
N THR A 225 -99.00 -2.34 -52.81
CA THR A 225 -99.74 -3.23 -53.72
C THR A 225 -101.06 -3.67 -53.12
N PHE A 226 -102.14 -3.66 -53.90
CA PHE A 226 -103.39 -4.31 -53.50
C PHE A 226 -104.22 -4.82 -54.70
N PRO A 227 -105.01 -5.89 -54.53
CA PRO A 227 -105.84 -6.45 -55.59
C PRO A 227 -107.11 -5.62 -55.79
N GLY A 228 -107.41 -5.23 -57.03
CA GLY A 228 -108.64 -4.53 -57.40
C GLY A 228 -109.86 -5.45 -57.29
N LYS A 229 -110.82 -5.07 -56.44
CA LYS A 229 -112.02 -5.87 -56.13
C LYS A 229 -113.25 -5.47 -56.95
N ASN A 230 -113.09 -4.60 -57.95
CA ASN A 230 -114.18 -4.01 -58.73
C ASN A 230 -115.25 -3.29 -57.89
N ILE A 231 -114.81 -2.62 -56.81
CA ILE A 231 -115.66 -1.81 -55.94
C ILE A 231 -115.22 -0.36 -55.99
N ASP A 232 -116.12 0.55 -55.64
CA ASP A 232 -115.78 1.96 -55.50
C ASP A 232 -114.97 2.20 -54.21
N ASN A 233 -114.13 3.23 -54.23
CA ASN A 233 -113.42 3.75 -53.06
C ASN A 233 -112.54 2.74 -52.29
N GLN A 234 -111.87 1.82 -53.00
CA GLN A 234 -110.94 0.88 -52.38
C GLN A 234 -109.57 1.54 -52.16
N ALA A 235 -109.13 1.68 -50.91
CA ALA A 235 -107.91 2.43 -50.61
C ALA A 235 -107.16 1.93 -49.37
N GLN A 236 -105.90 2.34 -49.22
CA GLN A 236 -105.03 2.01 -48.08
C GLN A 236 -104.17 3.23 -47.71
N VAL A 237 -103.83 3.38 -46.43
CA VAL A 237 -102.83 4.37 -45.99
C VAL A 237 -101.49 3.98 -46.59
N GLY A 238 -100.92 4.89 -47.38
CA GLY A 238 -99.69 4.68 -48.11
C GLY A 238 -98.47 5.20 -47.36
N TYR A 239 -97.63 5.95 -48.07
CA TYR A 239 -96.35 6.43 -47.53
C TYR A 239 -96.53 7.51 -46.46
N GLN A 240 -95.86 7.34 -45.33
CA GLN A 240 -95.70 8.36 -44.30
C GLN A 240 -94.59 9.33 -44.70
N PHE A 241 -94.73 10.60 -44.33
CA PHE A 241 -93.71 11.61 -44.58
C PHE A 241 -92.73 11.75 -43.40
N SER A 242 -91.47 12.10 -43.69
CA SER A 242 -90.40 12.34 -42.72
C SER A 242 -90.72 13.50 -41.77
N SER A 243 -91.65 14.37 -42.16
CA SER A 243 -92.21 15.47 -41.37
C SER A 243 -93.59 15.88 -41.90
N VAL A 244 -94.35 16.66 -41.12
CA VAL A 244 -95.62 17.26 -41.57
C VAL A 244 -95.34 18.21 -42.74
N ILE A 245 -96.09 18.07 -43.85
CA ILE A 245 -96.08 19.04 -44.95
C ILE A 245 -97.11 20.13 -44.63
N PRO A 246 -96.72 21.41 -44.48
CA PRO A 246 -97.62 22.46 -44.04
C PRO A 246 -98.60 22.94 -45.14
N LEU A 247 -99.65 23.66 -44.74
CA LEU A 247 -100.58 24.37 -45.64
C LEU A 247 -99.82 25.39 -46.49
N GLY A 248 -100.15 25.48 -47.79
CA GLY A 248 -99.57 26.45 -48.71
C GLY A 248 -98.21 26.03 -49.28
N THR A 249 -97.74 24.81 -48.99
CA THR A 249 -96.47 24.28 -49.49
C THR A 249 -96.63 23.85 -50.95
N VAL A 250 -95.70 24.27 -51.81
CA VAL A 250 -95.61 23.75 -53.19
C VAL A 250 -94.83 22.45 -53.15
N VAL A 251 -95.49 21.35 -53.53
CA VAL A 251 -94.87 20.03 -53.60
C VAL A 251 -95.01 19.43 -54.98
N THR A 252 -93.99 18.70 -55.41
CA THR A 252 -94.09 17.83 -56.58
C THR A 252 -94.14 16.38 -56.11
N VAL A 253 -95.24 15.71 -56.45
CA VAL A 253 -95.48 14.29 -56.14
C VAL A 253 -95.34 13.49 -57.42
N THR A 254 -94.48 12.49 -57.37
CA THR A 254 -94.20 11.62 -58.51
C THR A 254 -94.32 10.17 -58.09
N PHE A 255 -94.95 9.33 -58.90
CA PHE A 255 -95.08 7.90 -58.65
C PHE A 255 -95.41 7.14 -59.94
N ASP A 256 -95.14 5.85 -59.93
CA ASP A 256 -95.60 4.92 -60.95
C ASP A 256 -96.80 4.14 -60.43
N VAL A 257 -97.86 4.04 -61.23
CA VAL A 257 -99.00 3.15 -60.98
C VAL A 257 -99.06 2.09 -62.05
N SER A 258 -99.00 0.82 -61.66
CA SER A 258 -99.11 -0.32 -62.58
C SER A 258 -100.42 -1.07 -62.35
N SER A 259 -101.07 -1.52 -63.42
CA SER A 259 -102.24 -2.40 -63.38
C SER A 259 -102.10 -3.54 -64.37
N SER A 260 -102.43 -4.76 -63.92
CA SER A 260 -102.40 -5.97 -64.75
C SER A 260 -103.55 -6.08 -65.77
N THR A 261 -104.62 -5.29 -65.63
CA THR A 261 -105.80 -5.34 -66.53
C THR A 261 -106.13 -4.00 -67.18
N GLY A 262 -105.69 -2.88 -66.60
CA GLY A 262 -106.03 -1.52 -67.06
C GLY A 262 -107.48 -1.12 -66.84
N VAL A 263 -108.28 -1.90 -66.10
CA VAL A 263 -109.68 -1.58 -65.80
C VAL A 263 -109.75 -0.83 -64.47
N GLY A 264 -110.52 0.26 -64.42
CA GLY A 264 -110.77 1.10 -63.25
C GLY A 264 -109.99 2.42 -63.26
N GLU A 265 -110.17 3.23 -62.22
CA GLU A 265 -109.46 4.49 -61.99
C GLU A 265 -108.51 4.38 -60.79
N PHE A 266 -107.39 5.11 -60.83
CA PHE A 266 -106.60 5.40 -59.63
C PHE A 266 -106.84 6.84 -59.18
N VAL A 267 -106.73 7.04 -57.87
CA VAL A 267 -106.71 8.34 -57.22
C VAL A 267 -105.59 8.32 -56.19
N MET A 268 -104.55 9.11 -56.41
CA MET A 268 -103.59 9.46 -55.38
C MET A 268 -104.11 10.68 -54.64
N GLN A 269 -104.21 10.62 -53.32
CA GLN A 269 -104.69 11.72 -52.49
C GLN A 269 -103.93 11.74 -51.17
N PHE A 270 -103.92 12.88 -50.49
CA PHE A 270 -103.42 12.93 -49.11
C PHE A 270 -104.46 12.35 -48.15
N TYR A 271 -104.00 11.73 -47.06
CA TYR A 271 -104.89 11.12 -46.07
C TYR A 271 -105.48 12.18 -45.14
N GLY A 272 -106.78 12.46 -45.28
CA GLY A 272 -107.46 13.52 -44.53
C GLY A 272 -108.07 13.11 -43.18
N SER A 273 -107.81 11.88 -42.70
CA SER A 273 -108.33 11.42 -41.41
C SER A 273 -107.36 11.62 -40.24
N ASP A 274 -106.12 12.03 -40.51
CA ASP A 274 -105.17 12.40 -39.45
C ASP A 274 -105.57 13.73 -38.80
N SER A 275 -105.30 13.89 -37.51
CA SER A 275 -105.62 15.12 -36.78
C SER A 275 -104.94 16.32 -37.43
N GLY A 276 -105.73 17.24 -37.99
CA GLY A 276 -105.25 18.44 -38.68
C GLY A 276 -105.00 18.29 -40.18
N SER A 277 -105.10 17.07 -40.73
CA SER A 277 -104.89 16.79 -42.16
C SER A 277 -106.17 16.91 -42.98
N ASN A 278 -106.07 17.33 -44.24
CA ASN A 278 -107.22 17.49 -45.14
C ASN A 278 -107.18 16.53 -46.33
N TRP A 279 -108.34 16.05 -46.79
CA TRP A 279 -108.40 15.33 -48.06
C TRP A 279 -108.10 16.27 -49.22
N GLN A 280 -107.06 15.97 -49.99
CA GLN A 280 -106.74 16.67 -51.22
C GLN A 280 -106.29 15.65 -52.26
N THR A 281 -106.91 15.68 -53.44
CA THR A 281 -106.50 14.84 -54.57
C THR A 281 -105.17 15.34 -55.14
N ILE A 282 -104.21 14.43 -55.25
CA ILE A 282 -102.91 14.65 -55.89
C ILE A 282 -103.05 14.38 -57.39
N ALA A 283 -103.58 13.21 -57.76
CA ALA A 283 -103.79 12.82 -59.15
C ALA A 283 -104.97 11.87 -59.26
N LYS A 284 -105.76 11.99 -60.32
CA LYS A 284 -106.83 11.05 -60.67
C LYS A 284 -106.77 10.77 -62.17
N ASP A 285 -106.77 9.50 -62.55
CA ASP A 285 -106.85 9.10 -63.96
C ASP A 285 -107.29 7.63 -64.09
N ASN A 286 -107.59 7.20 -65.31
CA ASN A 286 -107.83 5.80 -65.65
C ASN A 286 -106.55 4.98 -65.51
N LEU A 287 -106.70 3.75 -65.03
CA LEU A 287 -105.66 2.73 -65.08
C LEU A 287 -105.38 2.35 -66.53
N VAL A 288 -104.16 1.90 -66.81
CA VAL A 288 -103.73 1.35 -68.10
C VAL A 288 -103.21 -0.06 -67.88
N ASN A 289 -103.27 -0.90 -68.90
CA ASN A 289 -102.63 -2.21 -68.83
C ASN A 289 -101.10 -2.03 -68.97
N GLY A 290 -100.38 -2.17 -67.87
CA GLY A 290 -98.96 -1.79 -67.74
C GLY A 290 -98.75 -0.70 -66.69
N THR A 291 -97.60 -0.03 -66.76
CA THR A 291 -97.20 1.04 -65.82
C THR A 291 -97.46 2.41 -66.43
N LYS A 292 -98.02 3.31 -65.62
CA LYS A 292 -98.19 4.73 -65.92
C LYS A 292 -97.42 5.56 -64.92
N HIS A 293 -96.55 6.41 -65.43
CA HIS A 293 -95.85 7.40 -64.64
C HIS A 293 -96.73 8.62 -64.41
N VAL A 294 -96.76 9.13 -63.19
CA VAL A 294 -97.57 10.27 -62.77
C VAL A 294 -96.68 11.27 -62.06
N SER A 295 -96.70 12.52 -62.51
CA SER A 295 -95.92 13.62 -61.95
C SER A 295 -96.84 14.84 -61.84
N VAL A 296 -97.07 15.31 -60.62
CA VAL A 296 -97.98 16.43 -60.35
C VAL A 296 -97.35 17.40 -59.38
N THR A 297 -97.28 18.67 -59.77
CA THR A 297 -96.98 19.78 -58.88
C THR A 297 -98.27 20.43 -58.42
N LEU A 298 -98.42 20.60 -57.11
CA LEU A 298 -99.60 21.19 -56.49
C LEU A 298 -99.21 22.03 -55.27
N THR A 299 -100.10 22.95 -54.89
CA THR A 299 -100.03 23.65 -53.61
C THR A 299 -100.95 22.95 -52.61
N THR A 300 -100.43 22.63 -51.43
CA THR A 300 -101.20 21.97 -50.38
C THR A 300 -102.31 22.89 -49.86
N THR A 301 -103.53 22.38 -49.77
CA THR A 301 -104.72 23.12 -49.27
C THR A 301 -105.03 22.83 -47.78
N GLY A 302 -104.12 22.13 -47.11
CA GLY A 302 -104.13 21.77 -45.69
C GLY A 302 -102.74 21.26 -45.29
N THR A 303 -102.57 20.84 -44.04
CA THR A 303 -101.37 20.08 -43.66
C THR A 303 -101.54 18.62 -44.05
N HIS A 304 -100.46 17.90 -44.35
CA HIS A 304 -100.52 16.50 -44.78
C HIS A 304 -99.37 15.69 -44.19
N LEU A 305 -99.63 14.45 -43.79
CA LEU A 305 -98.61 13.55 -43.19
C LEU A 305 -98.47 12.20 -43.92
N HIS A 306 -99.47 11.82 -44.70
CA HIS A 306 -99.48 10.57 -45.45
C HIS A 306 -100.04 10.74 -46.86
N ALA A 307 -99.52 9.95 -47.80
CA ALA A 307 -100.15 9.69 -49.07
C ALA A 307 -101.13 8.50 -48.95
N TYR A 308 -102.21 8.54 -49.71
CA TYR A 308 -103.33 7.60 -49.65
C TYR A 308 -103.72 7.16 -51.07
N PRO A 309 -103.12 6.09 -51.59
CA PRO A 309 -103.53 5.52 -52.87
C PRO A 309 -104.92 4.88 -52.76
N ARG A 310 -105.79 5.26 -53.69
CA ARG A 310 -107.15 4.76 -53.86
C ARG A 310 -107.34 4.24 -55.29
N ILE A 311 -108.14 3.20 -55.45
CA ILE A 311 -108.62 2.68 -56.73
C ILE A 311 -110.14 2.55 -56.71
N ASN A 312 -110.77 2.84 -57.85
CA ASN A 312 -112.23 2.74 -58.02
C ASN A 312 -112.54 1.80 -59.19
N PHE A 313 -113.39 0.80 -58.94
CA PHE A 313 -113.82 -0.20 -59.92
C PHE A 313 -112.66 -0.92 -60.63
N ALA A 314 -111.51 -1.00 -59.97
CA ALA A 314 -110.33 -1.59 -60.54
C ALA A 314 -110.32 -3.12 -60.41
N THR A 315 -109.73 -3.81 -61.38
CA THR A 315 -109.52 -5.26 -61.36
C THR A 315 -108.04 -5.61 -61.53
N GLY A 316 -107.64 -6.83 -61.15
CA GLY A 316 -106.24 -7.25 -61.23
C GLY A 316 -105.36 -6.70 -60.10
N ASN A 317 -104.04 -6.82 -60.21
CA ASN A 317 -103.10 -6.29 -59.22
C ASN A 317 -102.70 -4.86 -59.57
N ILE A 318 -102.83 -3.95 -58.60
CA ILE A 318 -102.42 -2.56 -58.73
C ILE A 318 -101.23 -2.32 -57.80
N ALA A 319 -100.16 -1.72 -58.31
CA ALA A 319 -99.00 -1.32 -57.51
C ALA A 319 -98.67 0.14 -57.71
N PHE A 320 -98.39 0.84 -56.61
CA PHE A 320 -97.82 2.19 -56.57
C PHE A 320 -96.35 2.07 -56.15
N SER A 321 -95.43 2.50 -57.01
CA SER A 321 -93.97 2.40 -56.80
C SER A 321 -93.28 3.73 -57.12
N ASN A 322 -92.00 3.83 -56.78
CA ASN A 322 -91.16 5.01 -57.06
C ASN A 322 -91.78 6.31 -56.54
N PHE A 323 -92.49 6.24 -55.40
CA PHE A 323 -93.15 7.40 -54.83
C PHE A 323 -92.11 8.37 -54.28
N ILE A 324 -92.20 9.63 -54.71
CA ILE A 324 -91.45 10.73 -54.17
C ILE A 324 -92.36 11.93 -53.99
N ILE A 325 -92.21 12.59 -52.85
CA ILE A 325 -92.78 13.89 -52.59
C ILE A 325 -91.65 14.80 -52.15
N SER A 326 -91.50 15.94 -52.82
CA SER A 326 -90.44 16.90 -52.57
C SER A 326 -91.01 18.32 -52.58
N GLU A 327 -90.42 19.21 -51.78
CA GLU A 327 -90.67 20.66 -51.83
C GLU A 327 -89.92 21.29 -53.01
N SER A 328 -90.19 20.77 -54.20
CA SER A 328 -89.64 21.21 -55.48
C SER A 328 -90.77 21.69 -56.40
N SER A 329 -90.44 22.63 -57.29
CA SER A 329 -91.32 23.08 -58.37
C SER A 329 -91.19 22.24 -59.65
N LYS A 330 -90.37 21.18 -59.62
CA LYS A 330 -90.12 20.25 -60.73
C LYS A 330 -90.00 18.81 -60.22
N GLU A 331 -90.27 17.87 -61.11
CA GLU A 331 -90.01 16.45 -60.87
C GLU A 331 -88.54 16.20 -60.53
N VAL A 332 -88.31 15.28 -59.60
CA VAL A 332 -86.99 14.83 -59.18
C VAL A 332 -86.92 13.31 -59.29
N ASN A 333 -85.74 12.79 -59.62
CA ASN A 333 -85.53 11.34 -59.69
C ASN A 333 -85.75 10.72 -58.31
N TRP A 334 -86.35 9.52 -58.29
CA TRP A 334 -86.58 8.81 -57.05
C TRP A 334 -85.25 8.46 -56.35
N THR A 335 -85.17 8.80 -55.06
CA THR A 335 -84.18 8.29 -54.10
C THR A 335 -84.89 7.93 -52.79
N PRO A 336 -84.37 7.00 -51.97
CA PRO A 336 -84.82 6.84 -50.59
C PRO A 336 -84.70 8.15 -49.81
N ALA A 337 -85.44 8.28 -48.70
CA ALA A 337 -85.25 9.40 -47.78
C ALA A 337 -83.84 9.31 -47.17
N PRO A 338 -83.10 10.43 -46.97
CA PRO A 338 -81.78 10.41 -46.31
C PRO A 338 -81.79 9.76 -44.92
N GLU A 339 -82.93 9.80 -44.23
CA GLU A 339 -83.18 9.07 -42.97
C GLU A 339 -83.00 7.55 -43.11
N ASP A 340 -83.17 7.00 -44.32
CA ASP A 340 -82.97 5.59 -44.65
C ASP A 340 -81.51 5.23 -45.01
N GLN A 341 -80.53 6.18 -44.96
CA GLN A 341 -79.18 6.00 -45.56
C GLN A 341 -77.94 6.31 -44.68
N ALA A 342 -78.05 6.67 -43.40
CA ALA A 342 -76.88 7.07 -42.60
C ALA A 342 -76.08 5.89 -41.96
N SER A 343 -74.79 5.71 -42.31
CA SER A 343 -73.82 4.89 -41.55
C SER A 343 -72.41 5.54 -41.48
N GLN A 344 -71.75 5.46 -40.32
CA GLN A 344 -70.61 6.29 -39.89
C GLN A 344 -69.24 5.62 -40.16
N THR A 345 -68.48 6.02 -41.18
CA THR A 345 -67.20 5.36 -41.52
C THR A 345 -65.97 6.25 -41.76
N GLN A 346 -66.08 7.59 -41.83
CA GLN A 346 -64.94 8.43 -42.28
C GLN A 346 -63.98 8.93 -41.18
N ILE A 347 -64.24 8.67 -39.90
CA ILE A 347 -63.43 9.21 -38.78
C ILE A 347 -62.27 8.28 -38.36
N THR A 348 -62.32 6.98 -38.68
CA THR A 348 -61.32 6.01 -38.22
C THR A 348 -60.02 6.01 -39.04
N GLN A 349 -60.05 6.43 -40.31
CA GLN A 349 -58.88 6.32 -41.21
C GLN A 349 -57.76 7.36 -40.96
N LEU A 350 -58.04 8.50 -40.33
CA LEU A 350 -57.05 9.56 -40.11
C LEU A 350 -56.14 9.33 -38.88
N SER A 351 -56.50 8.42 -37.98
CA SER A 351 -55.75 8.18 -36.74
C SER A 351 -54.53 7.25 -36.92
N ASP A 352 -54.52 6.41 -37.96
CA ASP A 352 -53.49 5.37 -38.14
C ASP A 352 -52.28 5.85 -38.98
N ASP A 353 -52.46 6.86 -39.83
CA ASP A 353 -51.43 7.34 -40.79
C ASP A 353 -50.39 8.32 -40.20
N ILE A 354 -50.55 8.78 -38.95
CA ILE A 354 -49.58 9.70 -38.29
C ILE A 354 -48.31 8.97 -37.81
N ASN A 355 -48.27 7.63 -37.86
CA ASN A 355 -47.03 6.88 -37.65
C ASN A 355 -46.24 6.76 -38.95
N LEU A 356 -45.05 7.37 -39.01
CA LEU A 356 -44.04 7.27 -40.08
C LEU A 356 -43.63 5.82 -40.41
N ARG A 357 -44.51 5.02 -41.01
CA ARG A 357 -44.16 3.71 -41.60
C ARG A 357 -43.86 3.89 -43.08
N VAL A 358 -42.60 3.70 -43.44
CA VAL A 358 -42.22 3.31 -44.80
C VAL A 358 -42.26 1.78 -44.86
N THR A 359 -43.16 1.22 -45.65
CA THR A 359 -43.16 -0.22 -45.96
C THR A 359 -43.32 -0.46 -47.45
N LYS A 360 -42.20 -0.68 -48.16
CA LYS A 360 -42.15 -1.53 -49.36
C LYS A 360 -40.72 -1.97 -49.70
N GLY A 361 -40.57 -3.29 -49.92
CA GLY A 361 -39.50 -3.99 -50.67
C GLY A 361 -38.08 -3.41 -50.68
N ASP A 362 -37.21 -4.01 -49.85
CA ASP A 362 -35.75 -4.07 -50.00
C ASP A 362 -34.91 -2.80 -49.76
N LEU A 363 -35.40 -1.82 -48.99
CA LEU A 363 -34.55 -0.76 -48.42
C LEU A 363 -34.66 -0.76 -46.89
N ILE A 364 -33.53 -0.96 -46.20
CA ILE A 364 -33.44 -0.93 -44.73
C ILE A 364 -32.78 0.40 -44.35
N ASP A 365 -33.60 1.29 -43.77
CA ASP A 365 -33.27 2.47 -42.97
C ASP A 365 -32.64 3.70 -43.65
N GLU A 366 -33.49 4.67 -44.02
CA GLU A 366 -33.08 6.08 -44.09
C GLU A 366 -34.22 6.99 -43.57
N ILE A 367 -34.02 7.55 -42.37
CA ILE A 367 -34.74 8.76 -41.93
C ILE A 367 -33.90 9.94 -42.38
N ASN A 368 -34.18 10.47 -43.57
CA ASN A 368 -33.45 11.61 -44.13
C ASN A 368 -33.93 12.92 -43.49
N LEU A 369 -33.22 13.42 -42.47
CA LEU A 369 -33.42 14.73 -41.85
C LEU A 369 -32.30 15.68 -42.32
N GLN A 370 -32.57 16.50 -43.34
CA GLN A 370 -31.69 17.60 -43.78
C GLN A 370 -32.11 18.92 -43.08
N ALA A 371 -31.27 19.88 -42.69
CA ALA A 371 -29.82 19.97 -42.48
C ALA A 371 -29.55 20.83 -41.22
N GLY A 372 -28.48 20.50 -40.48
CA GLY A 372 -27.86 21.37 -39.46
C GLY A 372 -28.07 20.96 -38.01
N ASN A 373 -29.33 20.81 -37.56
CA ASN A 373 -29.67 20.72 -36.14
C ASN A 373 -30.78 19.69 -35.85
N THR A 374 -30.61 18.45 -36.29
CA THR A 374 -31.56 17.39 -35.95
C THR A 374 -31.39 16.96 -34.49
N LEU A 375 -32.36 17.29 -33.64
CA LEU A 375 -32.42 16.82 -32.25
C LEU A 375 -33.18 15.50 -32.17
N ILE A 376 -32.48 14.42 -31.83
CA ILE A 376 -33.11 13.14 -31.45
C ILE A 376 -33.18 13.12 -29.91
N SER A 377 -34.33 13.51 -29.36
CA SER A 377 -34.58 13.51 -27.92
C SER A 377 -35.63 12.46 -27.58
N SER A 378 -35.24 11.48 -26.76
CA SER A 378 -36.16 10.49 -26.18
C SER A 378 -36.39 10.83 -24.72
N SER A 379 -37.65 10.79 -24.26
CA SER A 379 -37.96 10.91 -22.84
C SER A 379 -37.57 9.66 -22.02
N GLY A 380 -37.16 8.59 -22.69
CA GLY A 380 -36.70 7.35 -22.08
C GLY A 380 -35.29 6.99 -22.52
N GLN A 381 -35.17 6.01 -23.41
CA GLN A 381 -33.90 5.48 -23.91
C GLN A 381 -33.75 5.77 -25.41
N LEU A 382 -32.53 6.13 -25.83
CA LEU A 382 -32.09 6.02 -27.22
C LEU A 382 -31.23 4.76 -27.35
N THR A 383 -31.73 3.77 -28.09
CA THR A 383 -31.00 2.52 -28.33
C THR A 383 -30.38 2.56 -29.72
N LEU A 384 -29.05 2.50 -29.79
CA LEU A 384 -28.30 2.34 -31.03
C LEU A 384 -27.82 0.88 -31.08
N SER A 385 -28.52 0.02 -31.81
CA SER A 385 -28.28 -1.44 -31.84
C SER A 385 -27.69 -1.94 -33.17
N GLY A 386 -27.33 -1.03 -34.07
CA GLY A 386 -26.65 -1.38 -35.31
C GLY A 386 -25.33 -2.11 -35.05
N LYS A 387 -24.96 -3.05 -35.94
CA LYS A 387 -23.70 -3.79 -35.85
C LYS A 387 -22.48 -2.86 -35.71
N ASN A 388 -22.52 -1.72 -36.41
CA ASN A 388 -21.56 -0.63 -36.30
C ASN A 388 -22.32 0.68 -36.11
N ILE A 389 -21.85 1.53 -35.22
CA ILE A 389 -22.30 2.92 -35.08
C ILE A 389 -21.11 3.79 -35.48
N TYR A 390 -21.28 4.59 -36.54
CA TYR A 390 -20.25 5.51 -37.00
C TYR A 390 -20.53 6.91 -36.45
N PHE A 391 -19.61 7.43 -35.64
CA PHE A 391 -19.56 8.85 -35.33
C PHE A 391 -18.72 9.56 -36.39
N ASP A 392 -19.05 10.81 -36.69
CA ASP A 392 -18.24 11.62 -37.61
C ASP A 392 -16.79 11.69 -37.11
N THR A 393 -15.85 11.40 -38.02
CA THR A 393 -14.41 11.39 -37.74
C THR A 393 -13.74 12.69 -38.15
N VAL A 394 -14.39 13.50 -39.00
CA VAL A 394 -13.92 14.82 -39.44
C VAL A 394 -14.29 15.88 -38.41
N ASN A 395 -15.52 15.85 -37.90
CA ASN A 395 -15.96 16.65 -36.76
C ASN A 395 -16.29 15.70 -35.59
N PRO A 396 -15.32 15.38 -34.73
CA PRO A 396 -15.49 14.38 -33.68
C PRO A 396 -16.70 14.69 -32.81
N VAL A 397 -17.55 13.69 -32.62
CA VAL A 397 -18.68 13.79 -31.69
C VAL A 397 -18.14 14.00 -30.27
N ILE A 398 -18.55 15.11 -29.64
CA ILE A 398 -18.20 15.41 -28.25
C ILE A 398 -19.25 14.78 -27.34
N ILE A 399 -18.80 13.86 -26.48
CA ILE A 399 -19.63 13.26 -25.43
C ILE A 399 -19.12 13.81 -24.09
N PRO A 400 -19.81 14.79 -23.47
CA PRO A 400 -19.35 15.41 -22.23
C PRO A 400 -19.23 14.42 -21.06
N SER A 401 -20.11 13.43 -21.02
CA SER A 401 -20.09 12.34 -20.05
C SER A 401 -20.67 11.06 -20.63
N ALA A 402 -20.05 9.93 -20.30
CA ALA A 402 -20.53 8.60 -20.66
C ALA A 402 -20.43 7.68 -19.44
N ASN A 403 -21.54 7.03 -19.07
CA ASN A 403 -21.54 5.98 -18.06
C ASN A 403 -21.44 4.62 -18.75
N ILE A 404 -20.23 4.07 -18.82
CA ILE A 404 -19.98 2.75 -19.42
C ILE A 404 -20.01 1.71 -18.30
N THR A 405 -21.12 0.98 -18.17
CA THR A 405 -21.30 -0.06 -17.15
C THR A 405 -20.59 -1.38 -17.48
N GLY A 406 -20.16 -1.55 -18.74
CA GLY A 406 -19.45 -2.73 -19.25
C GLY A 406 -17.98 -2.46 -19.62
N THR A 407 -17.47 -3.17 -20.62
CA THR A 407 -16.07 -3.02 -21.09
C THR A 407 -15.97 -2.07 -22.27
N LEU A 408 -15.04 -1.11 -22.21
CA LEU A 408 -14.61 -0.34 -23.38
C LEU A 408 -13.50 -1.12 -24.11
N ASN A 409 -13.79 -1.62 -25.31
CA ASN A 409 -12.83 -2.36 -26.14
C ASN A 409 -12.27 -1.46 -27.23
N GLY A 410 -10.96 -1.19 -27.20
CA GLY A 410 -10.27 -0.39 -28.21
C GLY A 410 -8.76 -0.61 -28.13
N LYS A 411 -8.04 -0.38 -29.24
CA LYS A 411 -6.57 -0.55 -29.27
C LYS A 411 -5.83 0.52 -28.46
N THR A 412 -6.44 1.70 -28.27
CA THR A 412 -5.79 2.85 -27.61
C THR A 412 -6.84 3.73 -26.91
N ILE A 413 -6.56 4.15 -25.68
CA ILE A 413 -7.31 5.16 -24.93
C ILE A 413 -6.34 6.29 -24.60
N ASN A 414 -6.54 7.47 -25.17
CA ASN A 414 -5.75 8.66 -24.86
C ASN A 414 -6.51 9.49 -23.82
N ALA A 415 -6.08 9.45 -22.55
CA ALA A 415 -6.71 10.17 -21.46
C ALA A 415 -5.66 10.93 -20.64
N SER A 416 -6.01 12.13 -20.16
CA SER A 416 -5.13 12.91 -19.25
C SER A 416 -5.08 12.32 -17.84
N THR A 417 -6.21 11.76 -17.38
CA THR A 417 -6.39 11.24 -16.02
C THR A 417 -7.19 9.95 -16.07
N ILE A 418 -6.72 8.92 -15.37
CA ILE A 418 -7.42 7.64 -15.19
C ILE A 418 -7.57 7.41 -13.69
N ASN A 419 -8.79 7.59 -13.16
CA ASN A 419 -9.12 7.39 -11.74
C ASN A 419 -9.83 6.03 -11.58
N GLY A 420 -9.04 4.95 -11.49
CA GLY A 420 -9.55 3.60 -11.26
C GLY A 420 -9.14 3.07 -9.89
N SER A 421 -10.01 2.28 -9.24
CA SER A 421 -9.64 1.52 -8.04
C SER A 421 -8.60 0.45 -8.34
N THR A 422 -8.63 -0.10 -9.55
CA THR A 422 -7.69 -1.10 -10.07
C THR A 422 -7.31 -0.75 -11.50
N ILE A 423 -6.01 -0.75 -11.81
CA ILE A 423 -5.49 -0.57 -13.18
C ILE A 423 -4.56 -1.75 -13.47
N ASN A 424 -4.98 -2.63 -14.37
CA ASN A 424 -4.21 -3.81 -14.78
C ASN A 424 -3.58 -3.54 -16.15
N GLY A 425 -2.31 -3.18 -16.17
CA GLY A 425 -1.52 -2.99 -17.39
C GLY A 425 -0.46 -4.07 -17.52
N THR A 426 -0.20 -4.54 -18.75
CA THR A 426 0.94 -5.42 -19.03
C THR A 426 2.27 -4.70 -18.82
N THR A 427 2.33 -3.41 -19.14
CA THR A 427 3.49 -2.55 -18.92
C THR A 427 3.01 -1.13 -18.65
N PHE A 428 3.62 -0.47 -17.66
CA PHE A 428 3.40 0.95 -17.39
C PHE A 428 4.69 1.71 -17.62
N HIS A 429 4.65 2.73 -18.47
CA HIS A 429 5.75 3.66 -18.65
C HIS A 429 5.40 5.01 -18.05
N GLY A 430 6.29 5.57 -17.23
CA GLY A 430 6.15 6.93 -16.72
C GLY A 430 7.03 7.90 -17.50
N GLY A 431 6.41 8.91 -18.10
CA GLY A 431 7.09 9.90 -18.96
C GLY A 431 7.40 9.38 -20.37
N ASP A 432 8.09 10.21 -21.16
CA ASP A 432 8.63 9.83 -22.47
C ASP A 432 9.91 9.01 -22.34
N ILE A 433 10.37 8.41 -23.44
CA ILE A 433 11.67 7.74 -23.52
C ILE A 433 12.76 8.73 -23.09
N ILE A 434 13.69 8.28 -22.23
CA ILE A 434 14.79 9.13 -21.77
C ILE A 434 15.64 9.55 -22.98
N ASN A 435 15.61 10.85 -23.30
CA ASN A 435 16.34 11.41 -24.42
C ASN A 435 17.83 11.63 -24.07
N ASN A 436 18.60 10.55 -24.11
CA ASN A 436 20.03 10.57 -23.89
C ASN A 436 20.72 9.58 -24.83
N THR A 437 21.86 9.95 -25.41
CA THR A 437 22.63 9.08 -26.33
C THR A 437 23.13 7.78 -25.67
N ASN A 438 23.28 7.77 -24.35
CA ASN A 438 23.64 6.58 -23.58
C ASN A 438 22.43 5.66 -23.33
N ASN A 439 21.18 6.08 -23.60
CA ASN A 439 19.99 5.25 -23.49
C ASN A 439 19.72 4.46 -24.78
N THR A 440 20.61 3.53 -25.12
CA THR A 440 20.50 2.78 -26.39
C THR A 440 19.36 1.75 -26.41
N ALA A 441 18.77 1.45 -25.25
CA ALA A 441 17.67 0.50 -25.09
C ALA A 441 16.29 1.16 -24.96
N ASN A 442 16.20 2.48 -25.17
CA ASN A 442 14.95 3.26 -25.11
C ASN A 442 14.21 3.08 -23.78
N TYR A 443 14.94 3.08 -22.65
CA TYR A 443 14.31 3.05 -21.33
C TYR A 443 13.50 4.32 -21.08
N TYR A 444 12.41 4.13 -20.34
CA TYR A 444 11.59 5.20 -19.77
C TYR A 444 12.05 5.52 -18.34
N PRO A 445 11.81 6.75 -17.83
CA PRO A 445 12.12 7.14 -16.45
C PRO A 445 11.57 6.17 -15.41
N MET A 446 10.37 5.64 -15.66
CA MET A 446 9.73 4.58 -14.88
C MET A 446 9.21 3.50 -15.83
N THR A 447 9.39 2.24 -15.46
CA THR A 447 8.72 1.10 -16.11
C THR A 447 8.28 0.07 -15.06
N ILE A 448 7.01 -0.34 -15.10
CA ILE A 448 6.54 -1.57 -14.45
C ILE A 448 6.42 -2.64 -15.53
N THR A 449 7.12 -3.76 -15.41
CA THR A 449 7.12 -4.85 -16.39
C THR A 449 6.06 -5.94 -16.07
N PRO A 450 5.73 -6.83 -17.03
CA PRO A 450 4.68 -7.84 -16.83
C PRO A 450 4.91 -8.81 -15.66
N ASP A 451 6.15 -8.98 -15.23
CA ASP A 451 6.56 -9.76 -14.06
C ASP A 451 6.37 -9.01 -12.72
N GLY A 452 5.78 -7.81 -12.76
CA GLY A 452 5.55 -6.95 -11.59
C GLY A 452 6.78 -6.17 -11.14
N ALA A 453 7.90 -6.24 -11.86
CA ALA A 453 9.09 -5.49 -11.48
C ALA A 453 8.94 -4.00 -11.76
N TYR A 454 9.11 -3.17 -10.73
CA TYR A 454 9.23 -1.73 -10.87
C TYR A 454 10.68 -1.36 -11.17
N LYS A 455 10.91 -0.47 -12.16
CA LYS A 455 12.23 0.02 -12.57
C LYS A 455 12.18 1.53 -12.75
N SER A 456 13.00 2.26 -12.01
CA SER A 456 13.27 3.68 -12.24
C SER A 456 14.66 3.84 -12.82
N THR A 457 14.76 4.51 -13.97
CA THR A 457 16.00 4.58 -14.76
C THR A 457 16.37 6.02 -15.03
N TYR A 458 17.67 6.32 -14.96
CA TYR A 458 18.24 7.63 -15.25
C TYR A 458 19.52 7.49 -16.07
N PHE A 459 19.71 8.40 -17.02
CA PHE A 459 20.94 8.53 -17.82
C PHE A 459 21.34 10.00 -17.90
N ASP A 460 22.64 10.27 -17.71
CA ASP A 460 23.28 11.52 -18.12
C ASP A 460 24.51 11.24 -18.99
N SER A 461 25.39 12.24 -19.16
CA SER A 461 26.62 12.09 -19.94
C SER A 461 27.69 11.23 -19.25
N ARG A 462 27.58 10.99 -17.94
CA ARG A 462 28.61 10.36 -17.09
C ARG A 462 28.16 9.05 -16.44
N VAL A 463 26.87 8.84 -16.19
CA VAL A 463 26.34 7.69 -15.45
C VAL A 463 25.00 7.19 -16.01
N ALA A 464 24.74 5.92 -15.78
CA ALA A 464 23.40 5.33 -15.85
C ALA A 464 23.05 4.72 -14.49
N LEU A 465 21.90 5.08 -13.97
CA LEU A 465 21.41 4.63 -12.66
C LEU A 465 20.08 3.89 -12.87
N ARG A 466 19.88 2.78 -12.17
CA ARG A 466 18.60 2.09 -12.15
C ARG A 466 18.27 1.53 -10.78
N ALA A 467 17.18 1.99 -10.19
CA ALA A 467 16.57 1.36 -9.03
C ALA A 467 15.50 0.37 -9.51
N SER A 468 15.45 -0.82 -8.95
CA SER A 468 14.40 -1.80 -9.26
C SER A 468 13.91 -2.54 -8.04
N VAL A 469 12.60 -2.82 -8.00
CA VAL A 469 11.97 -3.67 -6.99
C VAL A 469 11.44 -4.89 -7.71
N ARG A 470 12.01 -6.07 -7.43
CA ARG A 470 11.64 -7.35 -8.07
C ARG A 470 12.02 -8.54 -7.21
N SER A 471 11.22 -9.61 -7.27
CA SER A 471 11.53 -10.88 -6.58
C SER A 471 11.83 -10.72 -5.08
N GLY A 472 11.12 -9.81 -4.39
CA GLY A 472 11.34 -9.53 -2.96
C GLY A 472 12.63 -8.77 -2.64
N ALA A 473 13.32 -8.25 -3.66
CA ALA A 473 14.56 -7.48 -3.52
C ALA A 473 14.41 -6.05 -4.05
N ILE A 474 15.19 -5.14 -3.47
CA ILE A 474 15.47 -3.81 -4.01
C ILE A 474 16.90 -3.82 -4.55
N ILE A 475 17.07 -3.43 -5.81
CA ILE A 475 18.37 -3.43 -6.49
C ILE A 475 18.65 -2.03 -7.01
N TYR A 476 19.81 -1.48 -6.66
CA TYR A 476 20.35 -0.23 -7.18
C TYR A 476 21.56 -0.53 -8.06
N ASP A 477 21.40 -0.33 -9.37
CA ASP A 477 22.47 -0.44 -10.35
C ASP A 477 23.07 0.94 -10.65
N TYR A 478 24.39 1.04 -10.56
CA TYR A 478 25.22 2.13 -11.05
C TYR A 478 26.09 1.64 -12.20
N ARG A 479 26.16 2.41 -13.29
CA ARG A 479 27.09 2.21 -14.41
C ARG A 479 27.76 3.53 -14.74
N SER A 480 29.09 3.55 -14.83
CA SER A 480 29.80 4.69 -15.41
C SER A 480 29.65 4.68 -16.93
N MET A 481 29.34 5.83 -17.51
CA MET A 481 29.35 6.08 -18.97
C MET A 481 30.70 6.63 -19.44
N LEU A 482 31.61 6.90 -18.51
CA LEU A 482 33.00 7.30 -18.78
C LEU A 482 33.95 6.16 -18.39
N PRO A 483 34.99 5.91 -19.19
CA PRO A 483 36.03 4.98 -18.79
C PRO A 483 36.87 5.55 -17.65
N ASP A 484 37.44 4.67 -16.83
CA ASP A 484 38.49 4.96 -15.85
C ASP A 484 39.84 5.19 -16.54
N GLY A 485 40.90 5.40 -15.75
CA GLY A 485 42.27 5.60 -16.26
C GLY A 485 42.83 4.42 -17.06
N ASN A 486 42.21 3.23 -16.99
CA ASN A 486 42.59 2.02 -17.69
C ASN A 486 41.66 1.70 -18.87
N GLY A 487 40.74 2.61 -19.22
CA GLY A 487 39.79 2.41 -20.32
C GLY A 487 38.57 1.54 -19.97
N LYS A 488 38.33 1.23 -18.69
CA LYS A 488 37.26 0.34 -18.21
C LYS A 488 36.10 1.13 -17.61
N TYR A 489 34.88 0.60 -17.68
CA TYR A 489 33.68 1.30 -17.20
C TYR A 489 33.20 0.67 -15.88
N ILE A 490 33.32 1.43 -14.79
CA ILE A 490 32.96 0.98 -13.44
C ILE A 490 31.46 0.65 -13.36
N TYR A 491 31.13 -0.44 -12.67
CA TYR A 491 29.76 -0.74 -12.24
C TYR A 491 29.70 -0.98 -10.74
N SER A 492 28.53 -0.74 -10.16
CA SER A 492 28.18 -1.20 -8.82
C SER A 492 26.71 -1.62 -8.81
N SER A 493 26.37 -2.68 -8.08
CA SER A 493 25.02 -3.20 -7.92
C SER A 493 24.79 -3.51 -6.44
N THR A 494 23.92 -2.73 -5.79
CA THR A 494 23.50 -2.98 -4.41
C THR A 494 22.18 -3.73 -4.40
N THR A 495 22.12 -4.90 -3.79
CA THR A 495 20.91 -5.71 -3.61
C THR A 495 20.55 -5.78 -2.13
N ILE A 496 19.32 -5.45 -1.80
CA ILE A 496 18.73 -5.59 -0.46
C ILE A 496 17.59 -6.59 -0.56
N HIS A 497 17.66 -7.70 0.15
CA HIS A 497 16.65 -8.78 0.10
C HIS A 497 16.52 -9.49 1.45
N GLY A 498 15.63 -10.49 1.54
CA GLY A 498 15.36 -11.23 2.80
C GLY A 498 16.57 -11.94 3.43
N GLN A 499 17.65 -12.16 2.68
CA GLN A 499 18.91 -12.75 3.16
C GLN A 499 19.95 -11.71 3.61
N GLY A 500 19.73 -10.41 3.42
CA GLY A 500 20.70 -9.35 3.76
C GLY A 500 20.94 -8.31 2.66
N ILE A 501 22.13 -7.71 2.71
CA ILE A 501 22.59 -6.66 1.79
C ILE A 501 23.85 -7.14 1.09
N THR A 502 23.88 -7.07 -0.24
CA THR A 502 25.08 -7.37 -1.03
C THR A 502 25.38 -6.21 -1.96
N ILE A 503 26.63 -5.73 -1.95
CA ILE A 503 27.15 -4.73 -2.87
C ILE A 503 28.17 -5.45 -3.75
N ASP A 504 27.93 -5.49 -5.05
CA ASP A 504 28.81 -6.06 -6.06
C ASP A 504 29.34 -4.94 -6.96
N SER A 505 30.65 -4.77 -7.04
CA SER A 505 31.27 -3.72 -7.84
C SER A 505 32.44 -4.25 -8.66
N GLY A 506 32.70 -3.63 -9.80
CA GLY A 506 33.78 -4.02 -10.68
C GLY A 506 33.79 -3.15 -11.92
N HIS A 507 34.16 -3.71 -13.06
CA HIS A 507 34.17 -2.98 -14.32
C HIS A 507 33.64 -3.80 -15.49
N THR A 508 33.36 -3.10 -16.58
CA THR A 508 33.02 -3.64 -17.91
C THR A 508 34.02 -3.09 -18.93
N ASP A 509 34.31 -3.84 -19.99
CA ASP A 509 35.28 -3.43 -21.02
C ASP A 509 34.72 -2.39 -22.00
N THR A 510 33.40 -2.30 -22.07
CA THR A 510 32.65 -1.38 -22.94
C THR A 510 31.55 -0.72 -22.13
N LYS A 511 31.15 0.48 -22.53
CA LYS A 511 30.03 1.21 -21.90
C LYS A 511 28.77 0.32 -21.80
N ASP A 512 28.30 0.08 -20.57
CA ASP A 512 27.08 -0.69 -20.31
C ASP A 512 25.84 0.22 -20.25
N SER A 513 25.30 0.55 -21.42
CA SER A 513 24.06 1.33 -21.58
C SER A 513 22.77 0.55 -21.31
N THR A 514 22.87 -0.76 -21.03
CA THR A 514 21.70 -1.66 -20.94
C THR A 514 21.57 -2.34 -19.57
N PHE A 515 22.52 -2.08 -18.67
CA PHE A 515 22.69 -2.75 -17.38
C PHE A 515 22.90 -4.27 -17.46
N ASN A 516 23.24 -4.78 -18.65
CA ASN A 516 23.43 -6.20 -18.98
C ASN A 516 24.84 -6.49 -19.51
N GLY A 517 25.74 -5.50 -19.46
CA GLY A 517 27.14 -5.67 -19.88
C GLY A 517 27.85 -6.79 -19.11
N TYR A 518 28.81 -7.44 -19.76
CA TYR A 518 29.63 -8.47 -19.13
C TYR A 518 30.51 -7.85 -18.04
N ARG A 519 30.38 -8.37 -16.81
CA ARG A 519 30.99 -7.84 -15.59
C ARG A 519 32.26 -8.61 -15.24
N THR A 520 33.34 -7.89 -14.96
CA THR A 520 34.67 -8.44 -14.64
C THR A 520 35.29 -7.71 -13.45
N GLY A 521 36.24 -8.38 -12.78
CA GLY A 521 36.97 -7.78 -11.65
C GLY A 521 36.11 -7.53 -10.41
N GLY A 522 35.09 -8.37 -10.19
CA GLY A 522 34.10 -8.18 -9.13
C GLY A 522 34.70 -8.27 -7.72
N SER A 523 34.58 -7.20 -6.95
CA SER A 523 34.63 -7.22 -5.49
C SER A 523 33.20 -7.22 -4.95
N TYR A 524 32.92 -8.00 -3.91
CA TYR A 524 31.62 -7.94 -3.26
C TYR A 524 31.75 -7.83 -1.73
N ILE A 525 30.86 -7.03 -1.16
CA ILE A 525 30.63 -6.87 0.28
C ILE A 525 29.23 -7.40 0.56
N SER A 526 29.10 -8.37 1.46
CA SER A 526 27.81 -8.96 1.80
C SER A 526 27.59 -8.98 3.31
N LEU A 527 26.47 -8.44 3.77
CA LEU A 527 26.01 -8.52 5.16
C LEU A 527 24.80 -9.46 5.23
N THR A 528 25.00 -10.70 5.69
CA THR A 528 23.95 -11.73 5.77
C THR A 528 23.94 -12.45 7.12
N PRO A 529 22.83 -13.08 7.55
CA PRO A 529 22.80 -13.88 8.77
C PRO A 529 23.77 -15.06 8.75
N SER A 530 24.06 -15.63 7.58
CA SER A 530 24.92 -16.82 7.44
C SER A 530 26.42 -16.49 7.45
N ALA A 531 26.80 -15.31 6.94
CA ALA A 531 28.21 -14.95 6.77
C ALA A 531 28.66 -13.77 7.66
N GLY A 532 27.72 -13.06 8.31
CA GLY A 532 28.02 -11.77 8.92
C GLY A 532 28.42 -10.76 7.84
N LEU A 533 29.51 -10.02 8.07
CA LEU A 533 30.14 -9.16 7.07
C LEU A 533 31.21 -9.93 6.29
N LEU A 534 30.90 -10.29 5.06
CA LEU A 534 31.79 -10.96 4.12
C LEU A 534 32.38 -9.94 3.14
N LEU A 535 33.70 -9.90 3.06
CA LEU A 535 34.47 -9.11 2.11
C LEU A 535 35.16 -10.05 1.13
N HIS A 536 35.07 -9.78 -0.17
CA HIS A 536 35.73 -10.58 -1.20
C HIS A 536 36.16 -9.71 -2.39
N GLY A 537 37.36 -9.95 -2.91
CA GLY A 537 37.97 -9.16 -3.99
C GLY A 537 38.90 -8.07 -3.47
N SER A 538 39.84 -7.61 -4.31
CA SER A 538 40.94 -6.68 -3.96
C SER A 538 40.47 -5.39 -3.29
N ASP A 539 39.28 -4.92 -3.65
CA ASP A 539 38.77 -3.60 -3.28
C ASP A 539 37.68 -3.66 -2.19
N ALA A 540 37.37 -4.86 -1.67
CA ALA A 540 36.42 -5.05 -0.58
C ALA A 540 37.12 -4.86 0.78
N ASN A 541 37.15 -3.62 1.27
CA ASN A 541 37.79 -3.26 2.54
C ASN A 541 36.78 -2.63 3.51
N ILE A 542 36.99 -2.83 4.82
CA ILE A 542 36.38 -1.97 5.86
C ILE A 542 37.35 -0.84 6.12
N ASN A 543 36.98 0.37 5.73
CA ASN A 543 37.86 1.52 5.78
C ASN A 543 37.51 2.42 6.97
N PHE A 544 38.49 2.71 7.82
CA PHE A 544 38.38 3.65 8.93
C PHE A 544 39.21 4.89 8.58
N GLY A 545 38.53 6.02 8.36
CA GLY A 545 39.18 7.32 8.20
C GLY A 545 39.76 7.84 9.52
N GLY A 546 40.76 8.72 9.42
CA GLY A 546 41.30 9.47 10.56
C GLY A 546 40.27 10.39 11.24
N HIS A 547 40.73 11.25 12.13
CA HIS A 547 39.89 12.25 12.80
C HIS A 547 39.37 13.33 11.83
N LEU A 548 38.41 14.17 12.25
CA LEU A 548 37.72 15.14 11.36
C LEU A 548 38.63 16.14 10.62
N LYS A 549 39.88 16.31 11.07
CA LYS A 549 40.88 17.20 10.45
C LYS A 549 41.82 16.45 9.50
N ASP A 550 41.72 15.14 9.47
CA ASP A 550 42.60 14.21 8.77
C ASP A 550 42.02 13.96 7.36
N ASN A 551 42.87 13.52 6.42
CA ASN A 551 42.40 13.11 5.11
C ASN A 551 41.70 11.74 5.22
N GLU A 552 40.41 11.70 4.88
CA GLU A 552 39.56 10.52 5.03
C GLU A 552 40.05 9.27 4.24
N PHE A 553 40.84 9.46 3.18
CA PHE A 553 41.38 8.38 2.35
C PHE A 553 42.79 7.96 2.75
N ASP A 554 43.63 8.90 3.19
CA ASP A 554 45.06 8.67 3.41
C ASP A 554 45.43 8.37 4.87
N GLU A 555 44.59 8.78 5.84
CA GLU A 555 44.78 8.56 7.28
C GLU A 555 43.73 7.59 7.86
N GLY A 556 44.16 6.80 8.84
CA GLY A 556 43.44 5.75 9.57
C GLY A 556 44.00 4.34 9.31
N MET A 557 43.10 3.36 9.23
CA MET A 557 43.42 1.97 8.92
C MET A 557 42.31 1.32 8.09
N TYR A 558 42.57 0.18 7.49
CA TYR A 558 41.54 -0.64 6.86
C TYR A 558 41.75 -2.12 7.15
N MET A 559 40.66 -2.87 7.05
CA MET A 559 40.67 -4.33 7.10
C MET A 559 40.39 -4.88 5.70
N ASN A 560 41.26 -5.77 5.22
CA ASN A 560 41.12 -6.39 3.90
C ASN A 560 40.47 -7.79 3.98
N PRO A 561 40.11 -8.42 2.84
CA PRO A 561 39.43 -9.71 2.83
C PRO A 561 40.19 -10.87 3.49
N TYR A 562 41.51 -10.75 3.65
CA TYR A 562 42.34 -11.75 4.33
C TYR A 562 42.31 -11.60 5.87
N GLY A 563 41.58 -10.61 6.39
CA GLY A 563 41.53 -10.30 7.83
C GLY A 563 42.75 -9.53 8.33
N ASN A 564 43.59 -8.99 7.44
CA ASN A 564 44.70 -8.14 7.87
C ASN A 564 44.17 -6.78 8.33
N ILE A 565 44.70 -6.28 9.44
CA ILE A 565 44.52 -4.90 9.89
C ILE A 565 45.71 -4.10 9.36
N ILE A 566 45.45 -3.16 8.45
CA ILE A 566 46.48 -2.43 7.72
C ILE A 566 46.29 -0.96 7.97
N GLY A 567 47.33 -0.32 8.48
CA GLY A 567 47.35 1.13 8.55
C GLY A 567 47.49 1.80 7.21
N LYS A 568 46.82 2.94 7.04
CA LYS A 568 46.98 3.76 5.84
C LYS A 568 48.30 4.52 5.84
N SER A 569 48.74 4.94 4.66
CA SER A 569 50.08 5.48 4.42
C SER A 569 50.42 6.75 5.19
N ALA A 570 49.44 7.52 5.65
CA ALA A 570 49.68 8.71 6.47
C ALA A 570 49.46 8.47 7.98
N SER A 571 49.22 7.23 8.45
CA SER A 571 48.98 6.94 9.86
C SER A 571 50.17 6.32 10.60
N ASP A 572 50.67 7.03 11.61
CA ASP A 572 51.87 6.63 12.39
C ASP A 572 51.68 5.43 13.32
N TYR A 573 50.44 5.12 13.69
CA TYR A 573 50.12 3.98 14.53
C TYR A 573 48.64 3.67 14.42
N TRP A 574 48.31 2.40 14.63
CA TRP A 574 47.01 2.10 15.19
C TRP A 574 47.22 1.83 16.67
N GLN A 575 46.31 2.33 17.48
CA GLN A 575 46.47 2.22 18.91
C GLN A 575 45.17 1.84 19.55
N ILE A 576 45.29 0.94 20.50
CA ILE A 576 44.27 0.75 21.51
C ILE A 576 44.45 1.95 22.46
N SER A 577 43.42 2.80 22.52
CA SER A 577 43.43 4.03 23.32
C SER A 577 42.41 3.93 24.44
N LYS A 578 42.59 4.73 25.49
CA LYS A 578 41.51 5.01 26.45
C LYS A 578 40.52 6.03 25.88
N GLN A 579 39.30 6.09 26.44
CA GLN A 579 38.30 7.08 26.04
C GLN A 579 38.77 8.52 26.36
N GLY A 580 38.57 9.45 25.42
CA GLY A 580 38.86 10.88 25.58
C GLY A 580 37.60 11.72 25.85
N THR A 581 37.71 13.05 25.78
CA THR A 581 36.56 13.98 25.85
C THR A 581 35.73 14.02 24.55
N ASP A 582 36.26 13.44 23.47
CA ASP A 582 35.65 13.18 22.16
C ASP A 582 36.23 11.87 21.56
N ASN A 583 35.98 11.61 20.27
CA ASN A 583 36.48 10.41 19.56
C ASN A 583 38.00 10.42 19.28
N THR A 584 38.81 11.33 19.86
CA THR A 584 40.27 11.38 19.64
C THR A 584 41.08 10.42 20.52
N GLY A 585 40.46 9.84 21.54
CA GLY A 585 41.11 8.94 22.50
C GLY A 585 41.95 9.70 23.55
N GLY A 586 41.79 9.34 24.82
CA GLY A 586 42.42 10.02 25.95
C GLY A 586 43.90 9.70 26.17
N GLY A 587 44.54 8.87 25.33
CA GLY A 587 45.94 8.47 25.43
C GLY A 587 46.19 6.99 25.08
N PRO A 588 47.45 6.60 24.80
CA PRO A 588 47.78 5.26 24.31
C PRO A 588 47.79 4.20 25.41
N THR A 589 47.05 3.11 25.21
CA THR A 589 47.10 1.90 26.04
C THR A 589 48.08 0.89 25.45
N ALA A 590 47.96 0.64 24.15
CA ALA A 590 48.92 -0.15 23.39
C ALA A 590 49.00 0.46 22.00
N ARG A 591 50.20 0.86 21.62
CA ARG A 591 50.48 1.34 20.27
C ARG A 591 51.05 0.17 19.49
N PHE A 592 50.28 -0.23 18.49
CA PHE A 592 50.75 -1.11 17.46
C PHE A 592 51.07 -0.18 16.30
N GLY A 593 52.33 0.27 16.28
CA GLY A 593 52.79 1.09 15.16
C GLY A 593 52.35 0.44 13.85
N ILE A 594 51.62 1.19 13.04
CA ILE A 594 51.71 1.04 11.61
C ILE A 594 52.92 1.90 11.36
N ASP A 595 54.05 1.30 11.10
CA ASP A 595 55.20 2.12 10.84
C ASP A 595 54.98 2.94 9.58
N THR A 596 54.62 4.21 9.73
CA THR A 596 55.03 5.23 8.76
C THR A 596 56.52 5.51 8.90
N GLY A 597 57.13 5.19 10.06
CA GLY A 597 58.51 5.54 10.40
C GLY A 597 59.50 4.41 10.76
N GLY A 598 59.06 3.22 11.20
CA GLY A 598 59.91 2.01 11.32
C GLY A 598 60.32 1.41 12.71
N LYS A 599 59.61 1.48 13.86
CA LYS A 599 60.12 1.08 15.22
C LYS A 599 59.24 0.31 16.26
N GLY A 600 58.30 -0.60 15.94
CA GLY A 600 57.50 -1.33 16.97
C GLY A 600 57.96 -2.76 17.35
N THR A 601 58.26 -3.07 18.63
CA THR A 601 58.51 -4.45 19.11
C THR A 601 57.23 -5.21 19.45
N ILE A 602 57.35 -6.52 19.31
CA ILE A 602 56.38 -7.52 18.87
C ILE A 602 56.43 -8.68 19.89
N ASN A 603 55.37 -9.47 19.99
CA ASN A 603 55.34 -10.70 20.79
C ASN A 603 55.54 -11.90 19.88
N PHE A 604 56.39 -12.84 20.29
CA PHE A 604 56.92 -13.86 19.39
C PHE A 604 56.70 -15.26 19.97
N TYR A 605 56.02 -16.12 19.21
CA TYR A 605 55.69 -17.50 19.60
C TYR A 605 56.84 -18.49 19.38
N ARG A 606 58.07 -17.96 19.27
CA ARG A 606 59.34 -18.68 19.20
C ARG A 606 60.33 -17.92 20.10
N PRO A 607 61.40 -18.54 20.61
CA PRO A 607 62.31 -17.89 21.54
C PRO A 607 62.77 -16.53 21.04
N LEU A 608 62.62 -15.53 21.91
CA LEU A 608 63.06 -14.16 21.68
C LEU A 608 64.54 -14.06 22.02
N PHE A 609 65.37 -14.08 20.99
CA PHE A 609 66.77 -13.69 21.08
C PHE A 609 66.84 -12.19 20.81
N VAL A 610 66.96 -11.39 21.87
CA VAL A 610 67.15 -9.93 21.80
C VAL A 610 68.56 -9.59 22.33
N ASP A 611 69.23 -8.55 21.80
CA ASP A 611 70.64 -8.20 22.08
C ASP A 611 70.89 -7.73 23.54
N GLU A 612 70.02 -6.84 24.03
CA GLU A 612 69.95 -6.41 25.43
C GLU A 612 68.50 -6.53 25.95
N ILE A 613 68.33 -7.22 27.08
CA ILE A 613 67.07 -7.23 27.82
C ILE A 613 67.21 -6.18 28.92
N GLY A 614 66.75 -4.95 28.63
CA GLY A 614 66.76 -3.87 29.60
C GLY A 614 65.76 -4.13 30.72
N GLY A 615 66.13 -3.77 31.95
CA GLY A 615 65.20 -3.71 33.07
C GLY A 615 64.01 -2.81 32.70
N PHE A 616 62.82 -3.38 32.75
CA PHE A 616 61.57 -2.75 32.37
C PHE A 616 61.18 -1.61 33.33
N THR A 617 61.64 -0.40 33.00
CA THR A 617 61.23 0.89 33.57
C THR A 617 61.44 1.04 35.08
N ASP A 618 61.21 2.25 35.64
CA ASP A 618 61.24 2.47 37.09
C ASP A 618 60.34 1.48 37.87
N SER A 619 59.32 0.91 37.21
CA SER A 619 58.37 -0.03 37.81
C SER A 619 58.98 -1.38 38.23
N ASN A 620 60.13 -1.79 37.67
CA ASN A 620 60.76 -3.06 38.03
C ASN A 620 62.04 -2.89 38.89
N GLY A 621 62.27 -1.68 39.43
CA GLY A 621 63.42 -1.37 40.26
C GLY A 621 64.75 -1.34 39.48
N ASN A 622 64.71 -1.13 38.16
CA ASN A 622 65.88 -1.15 37.27
C ASN A 622 66.65 -2.47 37.30
N ALA A 623 65.92 -3.59 37.40
CA ALA A 623 66.50 -4.92 37.52
C ALA A 623 66.23 -5.78 36.28
N LEU A 624 67.19 -6.64 35.94
CA LEU A 624 66.99 -7.69 34.95
C LEU A 624 66.77 -9.02 35.67
N PHE A 625 65.57 -9.57 35.52
CA PHE A 625 65.20 -10.86 36.09
C PHE A 625 65.26 -11.94 35.01
N ILE A 626 66.11 -12.94 35.23
CA ILE A 626 66.16 -14.13 34.40
C ILE A 626 65.42 -15.23 35.14
N HIS A 627 64.33 -15.68 34.54
CA HIS A 627 63.43 -16.66 35.12
C HIS A 627 63.42 -17.93 34.26
N GLY A 628 63.71 -19.08 34.88
CA GLY A 628 63.46 -20.36 34.25
C GLY A 628 61.97 -20.71 34.32
N ASN A 629 61.41 -21.24 33.24
CA ASN A 629 60.03 -21.73 33.23
C ASN A 629 59.92 -22.98 34.14
N ASP A 630 59.01 -22.97 35.13
CA ASP A 630 58.62 -24.19 35.86
C ASP A 630 57.64 -24.97 35.00
N ASP A 631 57.88 -26.26 34.79
CA ASP A 631 56.88 -27.15 34.22
C ASP A 631 55.89 -27.69 35.29
N GLY A 632 56.04 -27.24 36.54
CA GLY A 632 55.08 -27.43 37.63
C GLY A 632 55.27 -28.71 38.42
N LYS A 633 56.32 -29.50 38.15
CA LYS A 633 56.54 -30.81 38.81
C LYS A 633 57.51 -30.79 39.99
N SER A 634 58.37 -29.77 40.08
CA SER A 634 59.56 -29.81 40.95
C SER A 634 59.50 -28.85 42.15
N GLY A 635 58.48 -27.99 42.23
CA GLY A 635 58.26 -27.09 43.37
C GLY A 635 59.31 -25.98 43.55
N SER A 636 60.17 -25.72 42.56
CA SER A 636 61.17 -24.65 42.62
C SER A 636 61.66 -24.23 41.23
N THR A 637 61.58 -22.92 40.93
CA THR A 637 62.15 -22.33 39.72
C THR A 637 63.59 -21.87 39.92
N GLY A 638 64.41 -22.06 38.89
CA GLY A 638 65.72 -21.43 38.82
C GLY A 638 65.56 -19.92 38.64
N GLN A 639 66.07 -19.15 39.61
CA GLN A 639 65.97 -17.69 39.59
C GLN A 639 67.34 -17.05 39.72
N MET A 640 67.59 -16.05 38.87
CA MET A 640 68.77 -15.21 38.96
C MET A 640 68.37 -13.77 38.68
N LEU A 641 68.79 -12.88 39.57
CA LEU A 641 68.48 -11.46 39.49
C LEU A 641 69.78 -10.66 39.41
N PHE A 642 69.86 -9.81 38.39
CA PHE A 642 70.88 -8.78 38.26
C PHE A 642 70.27 -7.48 38.78
N ARG A 643 70.80 -6.98 39.90
CA ARG A 643 70.29 -5.77 40.55
C ARG A 643 71.42 -4.91 41.11
N LYS A 644 71.09 -3.69 41.53
CA LYS A 644 71.96 -2.79 42.28
C LYS A 644 71.28 -2.39 43.58
N ASP A 645 72.00 -2.38 44.69
CA ASP A 645 71.53 -1.77 45.95
C ASP A 645 72.19 -0.39 46.18
N GLY A 646 71.99 0.20 47.36
CA GLY A 646 72.55 1.50 47.71
C GLY A 646 74.08 1.58 47.66
N ARG A 647 74.78 0.43 47.52
CA ARG A 647 76.24 0.33 47.54
C ARG A 647 76.82 -0.16 46.21
N SER A 648 76.31 -1.24 45.63
CA SER A 648 76.89 -1.81 44.40
C SER A 648 75.96 -2.75 43.61
N ALA A 649 76.39 -3.11 42.39
CA ALA A 649 75.73 -4.12 41.58
C ALA A 649 75.99 -5.53 42.15
N GLN A 650 74.97 -6.39 42.11
CA GLN A 650 75.02 -7.75 42.66
C GLN A 650 74.24 -8.73 41.78
N ILE A 651 74.73 -9.97 41.74
CA ILE A 651 74.02 -11.13 41.21
C ILE A 651 73.52 -11.93 42.40
N VAL A 652 72.20 -12.04 42.56
CA VAL A 652 71.60 -12.75 43.70
C VAL A 652 70.73 -13.90 43.24
N SER A 653 70.81 -15.01 43.97
CA SER A 653 69.98 -16.20 43.72
C SER A 653 69.73 -16.97 45.02
N ALA A 654 68.49 -16.95 45.49
CA ALA A 654 68.05 -17.80 46.60
C ALA A 654 68.08 -19.29 46.22
N SER A 655 67.85 -19.60 44.93
CA SER A 655 67.91 -20.95 44.39
C SER A 655 69.32 -21.56 44.58
N ILE A 656 70.37 -20.75 44.44
CA ILE A 656 71.75 -21.18 44.68
C ILE A 656 72.05 -21.31 46.18
N TYR A 657 71.61 -20.36 47.01
CA TYR A 657 71.94 -20.32 48.44
C TYR A 657 71.34 -21.50 49.25
N ASN A 658 70.07 -21.83 49.03
CA ASN A 658 69.36 -22.83 49.85
C ASN A 658 69.76 -24.28 49.57
N ARG A 659 70.59 -24.52 48.56
CA ARG A 659 70.96 -25.86 48.14
C ARG A 659 72.32 -26.25 48.74
N THR A 660 72.30 -27.06 49.80
CA THR A 660 73.51 -27.43 50.56
C THR A 660 74.11 -28.77 50.12
N TYR A 661 75.43 -28.87 50.23
CA TYR A 661 76.22 -30.07 49.90
C TYR A 661 77.37 -30.25 50.89
N SER A 662 77.82 -31.49 51.09
CA SER A 662 78.91 -31.84 52.02
C SER A 662 80.33 -31.78 51.41
N GLY A 663 80.44 -31.46 50.11
CA GLY A 663 81.73 -31.23 49.43
C GLY A 663 82.17 -29.77 49.55
N GLY A 664 83.49 -29.53 49.52
CA GLY A 664 84.06 -28.17 49.64
C GLY A 664 83.70 -27.24 48.47
N SER A 665 83.42 -25.97 48.77
CA SER A 665 82.98 -24.94 47.83
C SER A 665 84.15 -24.25 47.12
N ASN A 666 84.60 -24.77 45.97
CA ASN A 666 85.81 -24.25 45.30
C ASN A 666 85.54 -23.69 43.89
N VAL A 667 85.30 -22.39 43.80
CA VAL A 667 85.38 -21.59 42.56
C VAL A 667 86.40 -20.46 42.74
N THR A 668 87.06 -20.03 41.67
CA THR A 668 87.96 -18.88 41.69
C THR A 668 87.40 -17.77 40.82
N VAL A 669 87.63 -16.52 41.21
CA VAL A 669 87.34 -15.35 40.36
C VAL A 669 88.69 -14.85 39.85
N THR A 670 88.87 -14.83 38.54
CA THR A 670 90.08 -14.26 37.93
C THR A 670 90.10 -12.74 38.09
N SER A 671 91.24 -12.10 37.88
CA SER A 671 91.34 -10.62 37.82
C SER A 671 90.38 -9.97 36.79
N TYR A 672 90.00 -10.71 35.73
CA TYR A 672 88.98 -10.27 34.74
C TYR A 672 87.52 -10.49 35.17
N GLY A 673 87.24 -10.86 36.43
CA GLY A 673 85.88 -11.10 36.92
C GLY A 673 85.22 -12.41 36.44
N THR A 674 85.99 -13.31 35.83
CA THR A 674 85.48 -14.60 35.32
C THR A 674 85.43 -15.66 36.43
N LEU A 675 84.33 -16.40 36.49
CA LEU A 675 84.21 -17.58 37.35
C LEU A 675 84.94 -18.78 36.72
N GLY A 676 85.95 -19.28 37.42
CA GLY A 676 86.77 -20.43 37.02
C GLY A 676 86.75 -21.59 38.01
N ARG A 677 87.15 -22.78 37.55
CA ARG A 677 87.27 -23.99 38.38
C ARG A 677 88.73 -24.30 38.72
N ILE A 678 89.00 -24.59 39.99
CA ILE A 678 90.33 -25.01 40.46
C ILE A 678 90.54 -26.50 40.15
N THR A 679 91.70 -26.88 39.58
CA THR A 679 92.03 -28.29 39.26
C THR A 679 93.45 -28.68 39.67
N SER A 680 93.60 -29.91 40.19
CA SER A 680 94.89 -30.48 40.64
C SER A 680 95.22 -31.84 39.98
N ALA A 681 94.44 -32.26 38.97
CA ALA A 681 94.70 -33.52 38.27
C ALA A 681 95.94 -33.43 37.38
N SER A 682 96.75 -34.48 37.34
CA SER A 682 98.02 -34.53 36.57
C SER A 682 97.85 -34.22 35.09
N LYS A 683 96.68 -34.54 34.47
CA LYS A 683 96.39 -34.20 33.06
C LYS A 683 96.40 -32.70 32.75
N TYR A 684 96.34 -31.85 33.77
CA TYR A 684 96.40 -30.40 33.63
C TYR A 684 97.75 -29.80 34.09
N LYS A 685 98.77 -30.63 34.36
CA LYS A 685 100.07 -30.19 34.93
C LYS A 685 101.25 -30.76 34.13
N LEU A 686 102.33 -29.97 34.04
CA LEU A 686 103.61 -30.35 33.44
C LEU A 686 104.73 -30.14 34.47
N ASP A 687 105.86 -30.83 34.28
CA ASP A 687 107.06 -30.73 35.14
C ASP A 687 106.82 -31.02 36.64
N ILE A 688 106.22 -32.17 36.94
CA ILE A 688 105.92 -32.57 38.32
C ILE A 688 107.19 -33.11 39.00
N THR A 689 107.72 -32.34 39.95
CA THR A 689 108.87 -32.71 40.79
C THR A 689 108.46 -32.93 42.26
N LYS A 690 109.23 -33.72 43.01
CA LYS A 690 108.98 -33.99 44.44
C LYS A 690 110.01 -33.27 45.30
N GLU A 691 109.57 -32.24 46.02
CA GLU A 691 110.39 -31.51 46.98
C GLU A 691 110.59 -32.32 48.28
N THR A 692 111.83 -32.37 48.76
CA THR A 692 112.21 -33.08 50.01
C THR A 692 112.93 -32.19 51.02
N SER A 693 113.27 -30.96 50.64
CA SER A 693 113.87 -29.95 51.49
C SER A 693 112.94 -29.56 52.65
N ILE A 694 113.51 -29.42 53.84
CA ILE A 694 112.83 -28.87 55.02
C ILE A 694 112.97 -27.34 55.10
N SER A 695 113.71 -26.71 54.19
CA SER A 695 113.95 -25.26 54.24
C SER A 695 112.66 -24.43 54.14
N PRO A 696 111.74 -24.72 53.20
CA PRO A 696 110.45 -24.01 53.16
C PRO A 696 109.63 -24.19 54.45
N ALA A 697 109.65 -25.39 55.03
CA ALA A 697 108.99 -25.66 56.31
C ALA A 697 109.56 -24.82 57.46
N ASN A 698 110.88 -24.73 57.55
CA ASN A 698 111.54 -23.94 58.59
C ASN A 698 111.25 -22.44 58.43
N LYS A 699 111.17 -21.95 57.18
CA LYS A 699 110.73 -20.57 56.89
C LYS A 699 109.30 -20.34 57.36
N LEU A 700 108.36 -21.25 57.03
CA LEU A 700 106.98 -21.12 57.47
C LEU A 700 106.84 -21.14 58.99
N LEU A 701 107.57 -22.04 59.66
CA LEU A 701 107.60 -22.14 61.13
C LEU A 701 108.25 -20.95 61.83
N SER A 702 108.93 -20.07 61.08
CA SER A 702 109.50 -18.83 61.61
C SER A 702 108.53 -17.65 61.60
N ILE A 703 107.34 -17.81 61.00
CA ILE A 703 106.31 -16.77 60.91
C ILE A 703 105.31 -16.96 62.05
N ASP A 704 105.01 -15.88 62.77
CA ASP A 704 103.98 -15.88 63.81
C ASP A 704 102.57 -15.74 63.22
N MET A 705 101.59 -16.36 63.86
CA MET A 705 100.18 -16.18 63.50
C MET A 705 99.74 -14.73 63.76
N SER A 706 99.13 -14.13 62.74
CA SER A 706 98.50 -12.82 62.80
C SER A 706 97.01 -12.92 63.14
N SER A 707 96.46 -11.84 63.69
CA SER A 707 95.02 -11.64 63.79
C SER A 707 94.66 -10.23 63.35
N TRP A 708 93.57 -10.09 62.61
CA TRP A 708 93.15 -8.80 62.06
C TRP A 708 91.64 -8.61 62.19
N ILE A 709 91.24 -7.37 61.97
CA ILE A 709 89.85 -6.98 61.74
C ILE A 709 89.83 -6.39 60.34
N ASP A 710 88.84 -6.77 59.55
CA ASP A 710 88.74 -6.25 58.19
C ASP A 710 88.48 -4.75 58.23
N LYS A 711 89.34 -4.02 57.53
CA LYS A 711 89.35 -2.55 57.52
C LYS A 711 88.00 -1.99 57.05
N SER A 712 87.40 -2.57 56.01
CA SER A 712 86.11 -2.14 55.49
C SER A 712 84.96 -2.28 56.49
N SER A 713 84.96 -3.37 57.28
CA SER A 713 83.92 -3.63 58.28
C SER A 713 84.07 -2.71 59.49
N ALA A 714 85.31 -2.44 59.90
CA ALA A 714 85.60 -1.47 60.96
C ALA A 714 85.26 -0.03 60.54
N GLU A 715 85.60 0.35 59.31
CA GLU A 715 85.28 1.68 58.74
C GLU A 715 83.77 1.85 58.57
N GLN A 716 83.03 0.84 58.13
CA GLN A 716 81.56 0.91 58.03
C GLN A 716 80.86 1.03 59.36
N LEU A 717 81.31 0.31 60.38
CA LEU A 717 80.78 0.50 61.72
C LEU A 717 81.12 1.90 62.26
N SER A 718 82.25 2.47 61.87
CA SER A 718 82.64 3.83 62.22
C SER A 718 81.76 4.87 61.51
N ASP A 719 81.54 4.72 60.21
CA ASP A 719 80.76 5.63 59.38
C ASP A 719 79.27 5.59 59.72
N SER A 720 78.72 4.41 60.00
CA SER A 720 77.32 4.26 60.44
C SER A 720 77.07 4.98 61.76
N LYS A 721 78.00 4.87 62.71
CA LYS A 721 77.95 5.59 63.99
C LYS A 721 78.17 7.09 63.86
N THR A 722 78.89 7.53 62.83
CA THR A 722 79.18 8.94 62.60
C THR A 722 78.06 9.64 61.81
N ASN A 723 77.45 8.95 60.85
CA ASN A 723 76.47 9.49 59.92
C ASN A 723 75.01 9.09 60.24
N GLY A 724 74.79 8.26 61.27
CA GLY A 724 73.45 7.88 61.75
C GLY A 724 72.68 6.94 60.80
N THR A 725 73.39 6.12 60.02
CA THR A 725 72.76 5.13 59.11
C THR A 725 72.71 3.77 59.80
N ASP A 726 71.54 3.12 59.82
CA ASP A 726 71.40 1.77 60.38
C ASP A 726 72.01 0.73 59.41
N LEU A 727 72.90 -0.11 59.94
CA LEU A 727 73.51 -1.23 59.22
C LEU A 727 72.66 -2.50 59.38
N SER A 728 72.64 -3.36 58.37
CA SER A 728 71.96 -4.67 58.47
C SER A 728 72.73 -5.61 59.43
N GLU A 729 72.04 -6.57 60.07
CA GLU A 729 72.64 -7.46 61.10
C GLU A 729 74.02 -8.08 60.76
N PRO A 730 74.32 -8.54 59.52
CA PRO A 730 75.65 -9.06 59.21
C PRO A 730 76.75 -7.98 59.18
N GLU A 731 76.41 -6.71 58.99
CA GLU A 731 77.34 -5.58 58.87
C GLU A 731 77.74 -4.99 60.24
N MET A 732 77.02 -5.30 61.32
CA MET A 732 77.37 -4.85 62.68
C MET A 732 78.51 -5.64 63.32
N ASN A 733 78.79 -6.85 62.85
CA ASN A 733 79.72 -7.74 63.53
C ASN A 733 81.13 -7.58 62.98
N VAL A 734 81.94 -6.81 63.71
CA VAL A 734 83.37 -6.68 63.48
C VAL A 734 84.08 -7.89 64.11
N PHE A 735 84.18 -8.97 63.35
CA PHE A 735 84.86 -10.18 63.81
C PHE A 735 86.38 -10.05 63.70
N ARG A 736 87.07 -10.66 64.66
CA ARG A 736 88.52 -10.83 64.58
C ARG A 736 88.84 -12.13 63.86
N HIS A 737 89.61 -12.01 62.79
CA HIS A 737 90.08 -13.12 61.96
C HIS A 737 91.51 -13.49 62.37
N TYR A 738 91.90 -14.73 62.07
CA TYR A 738 93.21 -15.29 62.42
C TYR A 738 93.81 -15.99 61.20
N GLY A 739 95.12 -15.84 61.02
CA GLY A 739 95.83 -16.40 59.87
C GLY A 739 97.24 -15.82 59.74
N LEU A 740 97.73 -15.76 58.51
CA LEU A 740 99.01 -15.17 58.11
C LEU A 740 98.76 -13.97 57.18
N ILE A 741 99.73 -13.06 57.13
CA ILE A 741 99.72 -11.92 56.22
C ILE A 741 100.64 -12.23 55.04
N ALA A 742 100.18 -11.94 53.82
CA ALA A 742 100.84 -12.38 52.60
C ALA A 742 102.25 -11.80 52.44
N GLU A 743 102.43 -10.55 52.87
CA GLU A 743 103.72 -9.86 52.86
C GLU A 743 104.73 -10.49 53.81
N ASP A 744 104.28 -11.11 54.91
CA ASP A 744 105.20 -11.76 55.86
C ASP A 744 105.72 -13.10 55.30
N LEU A 745 104.93 -13.78 54.47
CA LEU A 745 105.39 -14.94 53.68
C LEU A 745 106.46 -14.54 52.65
N ILE A 746 106.28 -13.40 51.96
CA ILE A 746 107.30 -12.84 51.06
C ILE A 746 108.60 -12.56 51.84
N LYS A 747 108.51 -11.89 53.00
CA LYS A 747 109.70 -11.58 53.83
C LYS A 747 110.43 -12.83 54.31
N ALA A 748 109.71 -13.91 54.61
CA ALA A 748 110.30 -15.19 54.98
C ALA A 748 110.90 -15.96 53.77
N GLY A 749 110.71 -15.44 52.55
CA GLY A 749 111.19 -16.03 51.30
C GLY A 749 110.37 -17.25 50.86
N LEU A 750 109.04 -17.15 50.96
CA LEU A 750 108.02 -18.12 50.51
C LEU A 750 107.06 -17.49 49.47
N ASP A 751 107.61 -16.63 48.60
CA ASP A 751 106.89 -15.90 47.56
C ASP A 751 106.02 -16.77 46.65
N GLU A 752 106.39 -18.03 46.43
CA GLU A 752 105.69 -18.97 45.56
C GLU A 752 104.30 -19.39 46.05
N PHE A 753 104.01 -19.16 47.34
CA PHE A 753 102.69 -19.43 47.94
C PHE A 753 101.86 -18.15 48.12
N VAL A 754 102.32 -17.03 47.59
CA VAL A 754 101.62 -15.76 47.64
C VAL A 754 100.97 -15.50 46.29
N ILE A 755 99.68 -15.22 46.32
CA ILE A 755 98.93 -14.78 45.15
C ILE A 755 99.30 -13.32 44.93
N LYS A 756 99.96 -13.03 43.80
CA LYS A 756 100.40 -11.68 43.45
C LYS A 756 99.47 -11.08 42.40
N GLY A 757 99.19 -9.79 42.52
CA GLY A 757 98.47 -9.02 41.51
C GLY A 757 99.36 -8.61 40.33
N ASP A 758 98.78 -7.93 39.34
CA ASP A 758 99.42 -7.68 38.03
C ASP A 758 100.70 -6.84 38.09
N ASN A 759 100.89 -6.04 39.13
CA ASN A 759 102.11 -5.24 39.36
C ASN A 759 103.08 -5.90 40.37
N GLY A 760 102.80 -7.14 40.79
CA GLY A 760 103.60 -7.92 41.73
C GLY A 760 103.28 -7.71 43.21
N GLN A 761 102.27 -6.90 43.59
CA GLN A 761 101.87 -6.78 44.99
C GLN A 761 101.26 -8.07 45.53
N ALA A 762 101.33 -8.30 46.84
CA ALA A 762 100.65 -9.41 47.47
C ALA A 762 99.14 -9.12 47.56
N GLU A 763 98.30 -10.05 47.08
CA GLU A 763 96.83 -9.97 47.09
C GLU A 763 96.21 -11.06 47.96
N GLY A 764 96.94 -12.14 48.22
CA GLY A 764 96.45 -13.24 49.03
C GLY A 764 97.49 -14.34 49.21
N ILE A 765 97.08 -15.42 49.88
CA ILE A 765 97.94 -16.57 50.20
C ILE A 765 97.26 -17.83 49.67
N GLU A 766 98.03 -18.72 49.05
CA GLU A 766 97.60 -20.08 48.70
C GLU A 766 97.57 -20.97 49.96
N TYR A 767 96.67 -20.68 50.90
CA TYR A 767 96.55 -21.42 52.17
C TYR A 767 96.32 -22.92 51.98
N ASP A 768 95.61 -23.29 50.93
CA ASP A 768 95.32 -24.69 50.57
C ASP A 768 96.58 -25.48 50.22
N ARG A 769 97.64 -24.80 49.77
CA ARG A 769 98.92 -25.41 49.39
C ARG A 769 100.01 -25.14 50.41
N LEU A 770 99.97 -24.00 51.10
CA LEU A 770 101.03 -23.56 52.01
C LEU A 770 101.37 -24.61 53.07
N TRP A 771 100.38 -25.25 53.69
CA TRP A 771 100.64 -26.26 54.72
C TRP A 771 101.43 -27.48 54.19
N THR A 772 101.38 -27.75 52.88
CA THR A 772 102.05 -28.92 52.28
C THR A 772 103.58 -28.83 52.41
N VAL A 773 104.13 -27.63 52.61
CA VAL A 773 105.56 -27.43 52.86
C VAL A 773 106.01 -28.06 54.18
N LEU A 774 105.10 -28.27 55.14
CA LEU A 774 105.42 -28.90 56.43
C LEU A 774 105.61 -30.42 56.30
N ILE A 775 105.14 -31.04 55.21
CA ILE A 775 105.15 -32.51 55.06
C ILE A 775 106.57 -33.10 55.22
N PRO A 776 107.63 -32.60 54.56
CA PRO A 776 108.99 -33.09 54.78
C PRO A 776 109.46 -32.95 56.23
N LYS A 777 109.10 -31.84 56.91
CA LYS A 777 109.49 -31.58 58.30
C LYS A 777 108.75 -32.48 59.29
N ILE A 778 107.46 -32.70 59.09
CA ILE A 778 106.66 -33.64 59.90
C ILE A 778 107.19 -35.06 59.73
N ARG A 779 107.55 -35.45 58.49
CA ARG A 779 108.17 -36.74 58.22
C ARG A 779 109.51 -36.90 58.95
N GLN A 780 110.35 -35.86 58.94
CA GLN A 780 111.59 -35.83 59.72
C GLN A 780 111.31 -36.02 61.21
N LEU A 781 110.41 -35.21 61.79
CA LEU A 781 110.06 -35.29 63.21
C LEU A 781 109.50 -36.65 63.61
N SER A 782 108.70 -37.28 62.76
CA SER A 782 108.17 -38.62 62.99
C SER A 782 109.27 -39.68 62.98
N ASN A 783 110.19 -39.61 62.02
CA ASN A 783 111.35 -40.50 61.96
C ASN A 783 112.24 -40.35 63.20
N ASP A 784 112.52 -39.12 63.62
CA ASP A 784 113.30 -38.81 64.82
C ASP A 784 112.61 -39.34 66.08
N GLN A 785 111.28 -39.21 66.18
CA GLN A 785 110.51 -39.75 67.31
C GLN A 785 110.54 -41.28 67.36
N ILE A 786 110.45 -41.96 66.22
CA ILE A 786 110.55 -43.42 66.13
C ILE A 786 111.94 -43.87 66.59
N GLN A 787 112.99 -43.23 66.09
CA GLN A 787 114.37 -43.51 66.51
C GLN A 787 114.57 -43.28 68.01
N ASN A 788 114.03 -42.20 68.56
CA ASN A 788 114.10 -41.92 69.98
C ASN A 788 113.37 -42.98 70.82
N LYS A 789 112.19 -43.45 70.41
CA LYS A 789 111.46 -44.54 71.09
C LYS A 789 112.21 -45.87 71.03
N MET A 790 112.79 -46.22 69.88
CA MET A 790 113.64 -47.42 69.74
C MET A 790 114.84 -47.35 70.67
N THR A 791 115.47 -46.19 70.76
CA THR A 791 116.62 -45.94 71.64
C THR A 791 116.22 -46.07 73.11
N ILE A 792 115.08 -45.50 73.53
CA ILE A 792 114.55 -45.62 74.89
C ILE A 792 114.19 -47.07 75.24
N ALA A 793 113.54 -47.80 74.31
CA ALA A 793 113.21 -49.21 74.55
C ALA A 793 114.46 -50.08 74.71
N LYS A 794 115.48 -49.86 73.88
CA LYS A 794 116.77 -50.55 73.97
C LYS A 794 117.48 -50.28 75.30
N LEU A 795 117.53 -49.01 75.72
CA LEU A 795 118.07 -48.63 77.03
C LEU A 795 117.27 -49.25 78.19
N GLY A 796 115.94 -49.34 78.06
CA GLY A 796 115.08 -49.99 79.05
C GLY A 796 115.38 -51.49 79.21
N SER A 797 115.59 -52.23 78.11
CA SER A 797 115.96 -53.65 78.15
C SER A 797 117.36 -53.88 78.73
N GLU A 798 118.36 -53.07 78.36
CA GLU A 798 119.73 -53.21 78.86
C GLU A 798 119.82 -52.92 80.36
N ILE A 799 119.00 -51.99 80.89
CA ILE A 799 118.94 -51.69 82.32
C ILE A 799 118.33 -52.84 83.14
N GLU A 800 117.31 -53.53 82.62
CA GLU A 800 116.71 -54.67 83.33
C GLU A 800 117.62 -55.93 83.31
N GLU A 801 118.35 -56.17 82.22
CA GLU A 801 119.33 -57.28 82.16
C GLU A 801 120.50 -57.10 83.14
N LEU A 802 120.95 -55.86 83.38
CA LEU A 802 121.99 -55.59 84.36
C LEU A 802 121.54 -55.79 85.82
N LYS A 803 120.22 -55.78 86.11
CA LYS A 803 119.68 -55.89 87.47
C LYS A 803 119.47 -57.32 87.97
N GLN A 804 119.15 -58.29 87.11
CA GLN A 804 118.77 -59.65 87.56
C GLN A 804 119.94 -60.66 87.61
N GLY A 805 121.15 -60.28 87.16
CA GLY A 805 122.35 -61.12 87.17
C GLY A 805 123.28 -60.95 88.39
N ARG A 806 122.83 -60.35 89.49
CA ARG A 806 123.61 -60.13 90.73
C ARG A 806 122.79 -60.30 92.00
#